data_AF-A0A6M0CFB8-F1
#
_entry.id   AF-A0A6M0CFB8-F1
#
_cell.length_a   1.000
_cell.length_b   1.000
_cell.length_c   1.000
_cell.angle_alpha   90.00
_cell.angle_beta   90.00
_cell.angle_gamma   90.00
#
_symmetry.space_group_name_H-M   'P 1'
#
loop_
_entity.id
_entity.type
_entity.pdbx_description
1 polymer ?
#
loop_
_entity_poly.entity_id
_entity_poly.type
_entity_poly.pdbx_seq_one_letter_code
_entity_poly.pdbx_strand_id
1 'polypeptide(L)'
;MKKLQTSTIYLILFSFLFLSSSCSTEEDLDFIIKQAEEEMADDPTDGEESPEDEPVDEPTDPTEPDDPPNTDEVGTLPINETPCDYGADTFASGQTYQISCTLDLGGQTVTLPSNVILEYDGGQIINGTLNFDNGQIDGRLLNKDLQISGSATLISEIFDFYPERWDFVQGETTSDIAQKNNDNLEGLMFFVKDLSATTFNMGKFDAYFEINKVTSTTSDQNFYPFVEAVNIPGDFNLIMSDETVLRVFPTDSNNAASLLAIHEVSNVNVQGGVLYGARDLYNYTRPNAEEGSHLFTIRSGNNVVLDGIKFVKGALSGVNINSTGFTFTDNYNPTRNVTVRNCVFEKVRTIALALTDGRDILIENNTFIDTAQPTPDSDGGVVGHAIDIEPVRQRDAATNEIIDYQRVQDVIIRGNTERNSRVGSFTIFVGDNIIIENNNLDTSAGWSFASNSKIRNNTFTAESILNKPAIIAGGSGDTVFNNEIYGNTITGYSTGITGYLGKMKIYDNTINNTINAIQLFEFYDAEITGNTILSSRGNSRGITFQITHASNVLIANNSIDVQTAHLNFIDLNQGAEYANNTITVERNNFDTSDAVVQFSKTSGVIFQNNESLARIQMSASSGVEILTNTINTDNGHGIALSNVNTNITINNNTITKPSNFECILINSTTSESEVSRTGNSCN
;
A
#
# COMPACT_ATOMS: atom_id res chain seq x y z
N MET A 1 15.63 -63.54 -10.33
CA MET A 1 14.26 -62.96 -10.37
C MET A 1 14.28 -61.64 -9.64
N LYS A 2 13.53 -60.66 -10.16
CA LYS A 2 13.76 -59.22 -10.11
C LYS A 2 13.73 -58.56 -8.71
N LYS A 3 14.53 -57.50 -8.59
CA LYS A 3 14.64 -56.50 -7.52
C LYS A 3 13.29 -55.92 -7.09
N LEU A 4 13.15 -55.58 -5.80
CA LEU A 4 12.36 -54.45 -5.35
C LEU A 4 13.23 -53.60 -4.41
N GLN A 5 13.59 -52.40 -4.88
CA GLN A 5 14.34 -51.36 -4.18
C GLN A 5 13.34 -50.27 -3.79
N THR A 6 13.40 -49.83 -2.53
CA THR A 6 13.28 -48.46 -2.01
C THR A 6 12.44 -47.41 -2.77
N SER A 7 11.46 -46.83 -2.09
CA SER A 7 11.14 -45.39 -2.15
C SER A 7 10.33 -44.96 -0.92
N THR A 8 11.08 -44.52 0.09
CA THR A 8 10.64 -43.56 1.11
C THR A 8 11.35 -42.26 0.74
N ILE A 9 10.69 -41.11 0.94
CA ILE A 9 11.12 -39.72 0.62
C ILE A 9 10.52 -39.20 -0.71
N TYR A 10 9.33 -38.61 -0.60
CA TYR A 10 8.77 -37.58 -1.50
C TYR A 10 7.84 -36.70 -0.64
N LEU A 11 8.44 -35.86 0.19
CA LEU A 11 7.86 -34.75 0.93
C LEU A 11 9.08 -33.87 1.24
N ILE A 12 9.01 -32.54 1.09
CA ILE A 12 10.14 -31.56 1.17
C ILE A 12 10.77 -31.19 -0.19
N LEU A 13 9.96 -31.03 -1.25
CA LEU A 13 10.42 -30.31 -2.47
C LEU A 13 9.36 -29.36 -3.06
N PHE A 14 8.40 -28.93 -2.25
CA PHE A 14 7.25 -28.11 -2.69
C PHE A 14 7.27 -26.66 -2.16
N SER A 15 8.32 -26.25 -1.46
CA SER A 15 8.33 -24.95 -0.73
C SER A 15 9.20 -23.86 -1.36
N PHE A 16 9.84 -24.11 -2.51
CA PHE A 16 10.88 -23.22 -3.06
C PHE A 16 10.57 -22.59 -4.42
N LEU A 17 9.39 -22.83 -5.00
CA LEU A 17 9.05 -22.37 -6.36
C LEU A 17 7.99 -21.26 -6.43
N PHE A 18 7.47 -20.77 -5.30
CA PHE A 18 6.39 -19.77 -5.28
C PHE A 18 6.80 -18.36 -4.85
N LEU A 19 8.09 -18.09 -4.61
CA LEU A 19 8.59 -16.72 -4.34
C LEU A 19 8.96 -15.94 -5.61
N SER A 20 8.71 -16.47 -6.82
CA SER A 20 9.07 -15.81 -8.10
C SER A 20 8.02 -15.94 -9.20
N SER A 21 6.75 -16.15 -8.82
CA SER A 21 5.61 -16.09 -9.72
C SER A 21 4.34 -15.79 -8.92
N SER A 22 4.11 -14.52 -8.56
CA SER A 22 2.90 -14.07 -7.88
C SER A 22 1.72 -13.80 -8.84
N CYS A 23 1.67 -14.43 -10.01
CA CYS A 23 0.44 -14.39 -10.81
C CYS A 23 -0.60 -15.32 -10.18
N SER A 24 -1.58 -14.76 -9.45
CA SER A 24 -2.85 -15.44 -9.23
C SER A 24 -3.39 -15.90 -10.59
N THR A 25 -3.69 -17.18 -10.75
CA THR A 25 -4.12 -17.74 -12.05
C THR A 25 -5.59 -17.48 -12.37
N GLU A 26 -6.15 -16.34 -11.95
CA GLU A 26 -7.47 -15.93 -12.43
C GLU A 26 -7.30 -15.33 -13.84
N GLU A 27 -7.49 -16.20 -14.85
CA GLU A 27 -7.29 -15.95 -16.29
C GLU A 27 -8.06 -14.74 -16.87
N ASP A 28 -8.92 -14.08 -16.09
CA ASP A 28 -9.79 -12.99 -16.56
C ASP A 28 -9.14 -11.59 -16.52
N LEU A 29 -8.07 -11.36 -15.75
CA LEU A 29 -7.54 -9.99 -15.50
C LEU A 29 -6.60 -9.46 -16.58
N ASP A 30 -5.79 -10.33 -17.19
CA ASP A 30 -4.90 -9.97 -18.30
C ASP A 30 -5.71 -9.52 -19.54
N PHE A 31 -6.99 -9.89 -19.61
CA PHE A 31 -7.97 -9.44 -20.59
C PHE A 31 -8.61 -8.10 -20.20
N ILE A 32 -8.94 -7.90 -18.91
CA ILE A 32 -9.60 -6.68 -18.41
C ILE A 32 -8.65 -5.46 -18.42
N ILE A 33 -7.39 -5.63 -18.00
CA ILE A 33 -6.40 -4.53 -18.05
C ILE A 33 -6.11 -4.14 -19.49
N LYS A 34 -5.98 -5.12 -20.41
CA LYS A 34 -5.80 -4.85 -21.85
C LYS A 34 -7.02 -4.18 -22.48
N GLN A 35 -8.24 -4.54 -22.10
CA GLN A 35 -9.44 -3.85 -22.59
C GLN A 35 -9.51 -2.40 -22.10
N ALA A 36 -9.16 -2.12 -20.85
CA ALA A 36 -9.11 -0.77 -20.32
C ALA A 36 -8.05 0.10 -21.04
N GLU A 37 -6.92 -0.49 -21.41
CA GLU A 37 -5.87 0.19 -22.19
C GLU A 37 -6.23 0.36 -23.68
N GLU A 38 -6.88 -0.63 -24.31
CA GLU A 38 -7.26 -0.60 -25.73
C GLU A 38 -8.48 0.31 -26.01
N GLU A 39 -9.46 0.39 -25.10
CA GLU A 39 -10.63 1.27 -25.27
C GLU A 39 -10.33 2.76 -24.99
N MET A 40 -9.19 3.07 -24.38
CA MET A 40 -8.73 4.44 -24.14
C MET A 40 -7.85 5.01 -25.28
N ALA A 41 -7.56 4.22 -26.31
CA ALA A 41 -6.66 4.60 -27.41
C ALA A 41 -7.36 5.32 -28.59
N ASP A 42 -8.70 5.40 -28.60
CA ASP A 42 -9.48 6.05 -29.67
C ASP A 42 -9.99 7.45 -29.24
N ASP A 43 -9.10 8.43 -29.10
CA ASP A 43 -9.44 9.86 -29.23
C ASP A 43 -8.28 10.60 -29.93
N PRO A 44 -8.51 11.38 -31.00
CA PRO A 44 -7.43 12.00 -31.76
C PRO A 44 -6.82 13.14 -30.96
N THR A 45 -5.50 13.07 -30.76
CA THR A 45 -4.70 14.13 -30.14
C THR A 45 -4.51 15.29 -31.10
N ASP A 46 -5.15 16.43 -30.83
CA ASP A 46 -4.70 17.73 -31.35
C ASP A 46 -3.64 18.28 -30.39
N GLY A 47 -2.43 18.48 -30.93
CA GLY A 47 -1.29 19.00 -30.19
C GLY A 47 -1.34 20.52 -30.08
N GLU A 48 -1.17 21.03 -28.86
CA GLU A 48 -0.75 22.40 -28.62
C GLU A 48 0.38 22.43 -27.56
N GLU A 49 1.37 23.25 -27.85
CA GLU A 49 2.61 23.45 -27.09
C GLU A 49 2.33 24.14 -25.74
N SER A 50 3.01 23.66 -24.69
CA SER A 50 3.01 24.23 -23.34
C SER A 50 3.98 25.42 -23.22
N PRO A 51 3.61 26.53 -22.56
CA PRO A 51 4.55 27.51 -22.06
C PRO A 51 5.04 27.15 -20.64
N GLU A 52 6.36 27.31 -20.43
CA GLU A 52 7.02 27.31 -19.13
C GLU A 52 6.48 28.43 -18.24
N ASP A 53 6.21 28.15 -16.96
CA ASP A 53 6.05 29.19 -15.94
C ASP A 53 6.49 28.75 -14.53
N GLU A 54 6.83 29.79 -13.77
CA GLU A 54 7.66 29.95 -12.58
C GLU A 54 7.14 29.36 -11.23
N PRO A 55 7.98 29.29 -10.17
CA PRO A 55 7.67 28.57 -8.95
C PRO A 55 6.60 29.28 -8.09
N VAL A 56 5.66 28.49 -7.57
CA VAL A 56 4.58 28.94 -6.69
C VAL A 56 4.92 28.62 -5.23
N ASP A 57 4.75 29.62 -4.36
CA ASP A 57 4.99 29.59 -2.92
C ASP A 57 4.19 28.49 -2.19
N GLU A 58 4.88 27.79 -1.27
CA GLU A 58 4.34 26.76 -0.39
C GLU A 58 3.30 27.31 0.61
N PRO A 59 2.17 26.61 0.83
CA PRO A 59 1.26 26.94 1.91
C PRO A 59 1.74 26.34 3.25
N THR A 60 1.70 27.18 4.28
CA THR A 60 2.03 26.87 5.67
C THR A 60 1.07 25.85 6.30
N ASP A 61 1.68 24.81 6.86
CA ASP A 61 1.11 23.70 7.63
C ASP A 61 0.52 24.11 8.99
N PRO A 62 -0.69 23.65 9.38
CA PRO A 62 -1.13 23.64 10.76
C PRO A 62 -1.43 22.20 11.23
N THR A 63 -0.58 21.61 12.04
CA THR A 63 -0.77 21.34 13.50
C THR A 63 0.17 20.24 13.97
N GLU A 64 1.05 20.60 14.92
CA GLU A 64 1.95 19.69 15.62
C GLU A 64 1.20 18.52 16.27
N PRO A 65 1.59 17.26 16.00
CA PRO A 65 1.43 16.16 16.93
C PRO A 65 2.59 16.11 17.92
N ASP A 66 2.30 15.60 19.12
CA ASP A 66 3.13 15.53 20.31
C ASP A 66 4.62 15.17 20.07
N ASP A 67 5.50 15.93 20.75
CA ASP A 67 6.96 15.76 20.74
C ASP A 67 7.39 14.28 20.87
N PRO A 68 8.23 13.75 19.96
CA PRO A 68 8.85 12.45 20.15
C PRO A 68 9.73 12.48 21.42
N PRO A 69 9.92 11.33 22.09
CA PRO A 69 10.80 11.24 23.25
C PRO A 69 12.20 11.73 22.86
N ASN A 70 12.71 12.69 23.64
CA ASN A 70 14.03 13.30 23.49
C ASN A 70 15.13 12.25 23.31
N THR A 71 15.59 12.06 22.07
CA THR A 71 16.78 11.27 21.74
C THR A 71 18.00 12.15 21.99
N ASP A 72 18.52 12.15 23.22
CA ASP A 72 19.83 12.76 23.46
C ASP A 72 20.85 12.08 22.51
N GLU A 73 21.50 12.86 21.65
CA GLU A 73 22.45 12.33 20.68
C GLU A 73 23.55 11.53 21.39
N VAL A 74 23.70 10.25 21.03
CA VAL A 74 24.84 9.43 21.48
C VAL A 74 26.11 9.95 20.79
N GLY A 75 26.84 10.82 21.49
CA GLY A 75 28.14 11.33 21.05
C GLY A 75 29.27 10.32 21.22
N THR A 76 30.52 10.76 21.04
CA THR A 76 31.70 9.93 21.33
C THR A 76 31.84 9.64 22.82
N LEU A 77 32.21 8.42 23.20
CA LEU A 77 32.44 8.08 24.61
C LEU A 77 33.85 8.50 25.06
N PRO A 78 34.01 9.41 26.04
CA PRO A 78 35.35 9.78 26.51
C PRO A 78 36.00 8.62 27.29
N ILE A 79 37.21 8.21 26.93
CA ILE A 79 37.93 7.14 27.63
C ILE A 79 39.25 7.65 28.20
N ASN A 80 39.45 7.45 29.49
CA ASN A 80 40.71 7.66 30.18
C ASN A 80 41.60 6.42 30.02
N GLU A 81 42.65 6.57 29.23
CA GLU A 81 43.59 5.48 28.95
C GLU A 81 44.59 5.22 30.09
N THR A 82 44.62 6.05 31.14
CA THR A 82 45.54 5.91 32.28
C THR A 82 45.33 4.56 32.97
N PRO A 83 46.36 3.71 33.15
CA PRO A 83 46.22 2.42 33.82
C PRO A 83 45.76 2.54 35.28
N CYS A 84 44.92 1.62 35.72
CA CYS A 84 44.50 1.54 37.13
C CYS A 84 45.68 1.15 38.05
N ASP A 85 45.69 1.66 39.28
CA ASP A 85 46.64 1.28 40.33
C ASP A 85 46.14 0.09 41.18
N TYR A 86 44.97 -0.45 40.83
CA TYR A 86 44.34 -1.64 41.42
C TYR A 86 44.00 -2.68 40.34
N GLY A 87 43.89 -3.94 40.75
CA GLY A 87 43.43 -5.05 39.92
C GLY A 87 42.00 -5.49 40.25
N ALA A 88 41.40 -6.29 39.38
CA ALA A 88 40.06 -6.85 39.59
C ALA A 88 40.00 -7.85 40.77
N ASP A 89 41.14 -8.37 41.23
CA ASP A 89 41.29 -9.20 42.43
C ASP A 89 41.00 -8.43 43.73
N THR A 90 40.96 -7.10 43.68
CA THR A 90 40.60 -6.23 44.80
C THR A 90 39.09 -6.06 44.98
N PHE A 91 38.28 -6.55 44.04
CA PHE A 91 36.83 -6.43 44.10
C PHE A 91 36.25 -7.30 45.22
N ALA A 92 35.24 -6.78 45.93
CA ALA A 92 34.60 -7.41 47.07
C ALA A 92 33.09 -7.55 46.87
N SER A 93 32.48 -8.57 47.48
CA SER A 93 31.06 -8.88 47.30
C SER A 93 30.15 -7.72 47.74
N GLY A 94 29.13 -7.44 46.92
CA GLY A 94 28.12 -6.40 47.19
C GLY A 94 28.63 -4.96 47.09
N GLN A 95 29.82 -4.74 46.52
CA GLN A 95 30.40 -3.40 46.36
C GLN A 95 30.20 -2.86 44.94
N THR A 96 30.12 -1.53 44.86
CA THR A 96 30.14 -0.77 43.61
C THR A 96 31.53 -0.19 43.37
N TYR A 97 32.05 -0.38 42.15
CA TYR A 97 33.34 0.16 41.72
C TYR A 97 33.14 1.12 40.56
N GLN A 98 33.61 2.35 40.74
CA GLN A 98 33.65 3.35 39.68
C GLN A 98 34.96 3.21 38.90
N ILE A 99 34.85 2.85 37.63
CA ILE A 99 35.99 2.60 36.75
C ILE A 99 36.33 3.91 36.03
N SER A 100 37.37 4.59 36.51
CA SER A 100 37.86 5.88 35.98
C SER A 100 39.24 5.80 35.32
N CYS A 101 39.75 4.58 35.11
CA CYS A 101 41.05 4.25 34.53
C CYS A 101 40.94 3.01 33.61
N THR A 102 42.02 2.67 32.89
CA THR A 102 42.12 1.42 32.10
C THR A 102 42.51 0.25 33.00
N LEU A 103 41.57 -0.69 33.17
CA LEU A 103 41.79 -1.97 33.83
C LEU A 103 42.05 -3.05 32.77
N ASP A 104 43.34 -3.39 32.57
CA ASP A 104 43.76 -4.47 31.67
C ASP A 104 43.77 -5.80 32.42
N LEU A 105 42.97 -6.77 31.96
CA LEU A 105 42.86 -8.10 32.55
C LEU A 105 43.96 -9.05 32.07
N GLY A 106 44.84 -8.65 31.15
CA GLY A 106 46.00 -9.42 30.71
C GLY A 106 45.67 -10.74 30.01
N GLY A 107 44.51 -10.81 29.36
CA GLY A 107 43.93 -12.00 28.74
C GLY A 107 43.33 -13.00 29.73
N GLN A 108 43.19 -12.63 31.00
CA GLN A 108 42.72 -13.54 32.05
C GLN A 108 41.19 -13.55 32.17
N THR A 109 40.67 -14.68 32.67
CA THR A 109 39.31 -14.77 33.20
C THR A 109 39.33 -14.45 34.69
N VAL A 110 38.67 -13.37 35.11
CA VAL A 110 38.55 -12.97 36.51
C VAL A 110 37.13 -13.25 37.00
N THR A 111 37.00 -14.11 38.01
CA THR A 111 35.72 -14.36 38.69
C THR A 111 35.47 -13.28 39.73
N LEU A 112 34.40 -12.52 39.53
CA LEU A 112 33.96 -11.48 40.43
C LEU A 112 33.24 -12.09 41.64
N PRO A 113 33.42 -11.53 42.85
CA PRO A 113 32.56 -11.87 43.98
C PRO A 113 31.09 -11.58 43.71
N SER A 114 30.21 -12.20 44.50
CA SER A 114 28.77 -12.06 44.31
C SER A 114 28.30 -10.60 44.40
N ASN A 115 27.38 -10.20 43.54
CA ASN A 115 26.72 -8.88 43.54
C ASN A 115 27.68 -7.67 43.41
N VAL A 116 28.79 -7.82 42.67
CA VAL A 116 29.64 -6.67 42.29
C VAL A 116 28.94 -5.81 41.25
N ILE A 117 29.01 -4.49 41.40
CA ILE A 117 28.50 -3.50 40.44
C ILE A 117 29.69 -2.71 39.87
N LEU A 118 29.82 -2.65 38.55
CA LEU A 118 30.87 -1.91 37.85
C LEU A 118 30.26 -0.71 37.12
N GLU A 119 30.52 0.50 37.61
CA GLU A 119 30.05 1.75 37.04
C GLU A 119 31.11 2.40 36.16
N TYR A 120 30.69 2.98 35.04
CA TYR A 120 31.57 3.79 34.21
C TYR A 120 31.77 5.18 34.83
N ASP A 121 33.04 5.57 35.04
CA ASP A 121 33.45 6.90 35.50
C ASP A 121 34.60 7.44 34.61
N GLY A 122 34.49 7.21 33.31
CA GLY A 122 35.49 7.63 32.32
C GLY A 122 36.58 6.60 32.00
N GLY A 123 36.65 5.47 32.71
CA GLY A 123 37.62 4.41 32.46
C GLY A 123 37.14 3.34 31.46
N GLN A 124 37.88 2.23 31.40
CA GLN A 124 37.51 1.05 30.61
C GLN A 124 38.10 -0.24 31.19
N ILE A 125 37.52 -1.38 30.82
CA ILE A 125 38.05 -2.70 31.13
C ILE A 125 38.31 -3.41 29.81
N ILE A 126 39.52 -3.95 29.64
CA ILE A 126 39.97 -4.52 28.35
C ILE A 126 40.74 -5.82 28.55
N ASN A 127 40.90 -6.55 27.45
CA ASN A 127 41.78 -7.69 27.30
C ASN A 127 41.53 -8.78 28.34
N GLY A 128 40.33 -9.34 28.36
CA GLY A 128 40.03 -10.52 29.18
C GLY A 128 38.54 -10.79 29.37
N THR A 129 38.24 -11.65 30.34
CA THR A 129 36.88 -12.08 30.65
C THR A 129 36.52 -11.75 32.09
N LEU A 130 35.37 -11.13 32.32
CA LEU A 130 34.76 -11.03 33.64
C LEU A 130 33.70 -12.12 33.80
N ASN A 131 33.77 -12.89 34.89
CA ASN A 131 32.80 -13.91 35.24
C ASN A 131 32.01 -13.45 36.47
N PHE A 132 30.77 -13.01 36.25
CA PHE A 132 29.89 -12.43 37.26
C PHE A 132 29.13 -13.50 38.06
N ASP A 133 28.84 -13.19 39.31
CA ASP A 133 27.88 -13.92 40.15
C ASP A 133 26.81 -12.93 40.65
N ASN A 134 25.73 -12.81 39.90
CA ASN A 134 24.58 -11.91 40.15
C ASN A 134 25.00 -10.43 40.28
N GLY A 135 25.97 -9.99 39.49
CA GLY A 135 26.43 -8.60 39.49
C GLY A 135 25.89 -7.78 38.33
N GLN A 136 26.31 -6.52 38.29
CA GLN A 136 25.87 -5.55 37.28
C GLN A 136 27.06 -4.83 36.64
N ILE A 137 26.90 -4.44 35.37
CA ILE A 137 27.91 -3.68 34.62
C ILE A 137 27.26 -2.54 33.84
N ASP A 138 27.91 -1.38 33.83
CA ASP A 138 27.52 -0.28 32.96
C ASP A 138 27.80 -0.62 31.49
N GLY A 139 26.83 -0.42 30.61
CA GLY A 139 26.97 -0.69 29.18
C GLY A 139 28.15 0.03 28.52
N ARG A 140 28.53 1.21 29.04
CA ARG A 140 29.67 1.99 28.54
C ARG A 140 31.02 1.31 28.77
N LEU A 141 31.10 0.36 29.70
CA LEU A 141 32.31 -0.44 29.91
C LEU A 141 32.45 -1.57 28.89
N LEU A 142 31.37 -1.98 28.23
CA LEU A 142 31.40 -3.02 27.20
C LEU A 142 32.18 -2.54 25.97
N ASN A 143 32.89 -3.47 25.35
CA ASN A 143 33.71 -3.27 24.14
C ASN A 143 34.18 -4.62 23.58
N LYS A 144 34.76 -4.60 22.39
CA LYS A 144 35.25 -5.81 21.70
C LYS A 144 36.36 -6.59 22.43
N ASP A 145 37.11 -5.94 23.32
CA ASP A 145 38.23 -6.56 24.05
C ASP A 145 37.83 -7.11 25.42
N LEU A 146 36.55 -6.98 25.81
CA LEU A 146 36.01 -7.46 27.08
C LEU A 146 34.93 -8.54 26.85
N GLN A 147 35.15 -9.72 27.42
CA GLN A 147 34.15 -10.79 27.43
C GLN A 147 33.40 -10.81 28.77
N ILE A 148 32.09 -11.06 28.70
CA ILE A 148 31.23 -11.20 29.88
C ILE A 148 30.73 -12.65 29.96
N SER A 149 30.74 -13.20 31.17
CA SER A 149 30.25 -14.55 31.49
C SER A 149 29.62 -14.57 32.88
N GLY A 150 28.96 -15.66 33.23
CA GLY A 150 28.25 -15.79 34.51
C GLY A 150 26.92 -15.04 34.53
N SER A 151 26.39 -14.75 35.70
CA SER A 151 25.11 -14.02 35.85
C SER A 151 25.37 -12.52 35.99
N ALA A 152 25.51 -11.86 34.83
CA ALA A 152 25.62 -10.41 34.71
C ALA A 152 24.30 -9.82 34.20
N THR A 153 24.02 -8.58 34.61
CA THR A 153 22.98 -7.72 34.02
C THR A 153 23.54 -6.33 33.78
N LEU A 154 22.94 -5.55 32.89
CA LEU A 154 23.28 -4.14 32.76
C LEU A 154 22.73 -3.36 33.95
N ILE A 155 23.44 -2.29 34.31
CA ILE A 155 22.93 -1.29 35.28
C ILE A 155 21.71 -0.55 34.70
N SER A 156 21.73 -0.31 33.39
CA SER A 156 20.66 0.36 32.63
C SER A 156 20.05 -0.60 31.62
N GLU A 157 18.73 -0.57 31.47
CA GLU A 157 18.05 -1.32 30.40
C GLU A 157 18.28 -0.71 29.00
N ILE A 158 18.80 0.53 28.95
CA ILE A 158 19.22 1.21 27.72
C ILE A 158 20.72 0.99 27.53
N PHE A 159 21.07 0.41 26.38
CA PHE A 159 22.44 0.30 25.90
C PHE A 159 22.69 1.36 24.83
N ASP A 160 23.59 2.31 25.12
CA ASP A 160 24.07 3.28 24.14
C ASP A 160 25.19 2.69 23.29
N PHE A 161 24.99 2.71 21.98
CA PHE A 161 25.92 2.17 21.01
C PHE A 161 26.99 3.20 20.62
N TYR A 162 28.24 2.86 20.92
CA TYR A 162 29.43 3.63 20.54
C TYR A 162 30.26 2.84 19.53
N PRO A 163 30.13 3.10 18.20
CA PRO A 163 30.74 2.27 17.15
C PRO A 163 32.24 2.03 17.34
N GLU A 164 32.97 3.02 17.87
CA GLU A 164 34.42 2.97 18.12
C GLU A 164 34.84 1.94 19.17
N ARG A 165 33.92 1.49 20.02
CA ARG A 165 34.13 0.45 21.05
C ARG A 165 34.06 -0.96 20.47
N TRP A 166 33.63 -1.08 19.21
CA TRP A 166 33.33 -2.32 18.52
C TRP A 166 34.10 -2.41 17.21
N ASP A 167 33.97 -3.53 16.49
CA ASP A 167 34.74 -3.78 15.27
C ASP A 167 33.94 -3.49 13.99
N PHE A 168 33.35 -2.29 13.93
CA PHE A 168 32.61 -1.82 12.75
C PHE A 168 33.49 -0.99 11.83
N VAL A 169 33.26 -1.13 10.53
CA VAL A 169 33.84 -0.26 9.50
C VAL A 169 32.73 0.57 8.88
N GLN A 170 32.88 1.89 8.97
CA GLN A 170 31.95 2.87 8.44
C GLN A 170 32.36 3.34 7.04
N GLY A 171 31.38 3.72 6.22
CA GLY A 171 31.58 4.13 4.82
C GLY A 171 31.85 2.98 3.86
N GLU A 172 32.23 3.32 2.62
CA GLU A 172 32.51 2.35 1.56
C GLU A 172 33.53 1.28 1.99
N THR A 173 33.24 0.04 1.65
CA THR A 173 33.99 -1.12 2.13
C THR A 173 33.89 -2.31 1.18
N THR A 174 34.34 -3.48 1.60
CA THR A 174 34.21 -4.74 0.85
C THR A 174 33.05 -5.58 1.36
N SER A 175 32.54 -6.49 0.53
CA SER A 175 31.47 -7.45 0.91
C SER A 175 31.80 -8.26 2.17
N ASP A 176 33.07 -8.63 2.40
CA ASP A 176 33.46 -9.38 3.61
C ASP A 176 33.41 -8.52 4.88
N ILE A 177 33.77 -7.23 4.76
CA ILE A 177 33.66 -6.30 5.88
C ILE A 177 32.19 -5.94 6.13
N ALA A 178 31.39 -5.79 5.07
CA ALA A 178 29.95 -5.58 5.19
C ALA A 178 29.25 -6.78 5.85
N GLN A 179 29.65 -8.02 5.54
CA GLN A 179 29.17 -9.22 6.24
C GLN A 179 29.55 -9.17 7.73
N LYS A 180 30.79 -8.78 8.04
CA LYS A 180 31.22 -8.62 9.43
C LYS A 180 30.40 -7.56 10.17
N ASN A 181 30.01 -6.47 9.51
CA ASN A 181 29.11 -5.48 10.07
C ASN A 181 27.72 -6.09 10.37
N ASN A 182 27.16 -6.94 9.50
CA ASN A 182 25.92 -7.68 9.80
C ASN A 182 26.08 -8.48 11.08
N ASP A 183 27.06 -9.39 11.10
CA ASP A 183 27.29 -10.33 12.20
C ASP A 183 27.51 -9.59 13.52
N ASN A 184 28.26 -8.49 13.49
CA ASN A 184 28.56 -7.68 14.67
C ASN A 184 27.34 -6.93 15.19
N LEU A 185 26.50 -6.34 14.32
CA LEU A 185 25.34 -5.56 14.77
C LEU A 185 24.27 -6.49 15.36
N GLU A 186 23.96 -7.58 14.65
CA GLU A 186 23.02 -8.59 15.15
C GLU A 186 23.53 -9.18 16.46
N GLY A 187 24.76 -9.69 16.47
CA GLY A 187 25.36 -10.32 17.65
C GLY A 187 25.41 -9.38 18.86
N LEU A 188 25.67 -8.10 18.65
CA LEU A 188 25.70 -7.11 19.72
C LEU A 188 24.31 -6.86 20.32
N MET A 189 23.25 -6.74 19.50
CA MET A 189 21.88 -6.59 20.00
C MET A 189 21.45 -7.78 20.86
N PHE A 190 21.72 -9.01 20.40
CA PHE A 190 21.43 -10.22 21.18
C PHE A 190 22.27 -10.30 22.45
N PHE A 191 23.56 -9.95 22.38
CA PHE A 191 24.45 -9.94 23.54
C PHE A 191 23.95 -8.98 24.64
N VAL A 192 23.60 -7.75 24.30
CA VAL A 192 23.13 -6.80 25.32
C VAL A 192 21.74 -7.15 25.84
N LYS A 193 20.89 -7.78 25.00
CA LYS A 193 19.62 -8.34 25.46
C LYS A 193 19.82 -9.45 26.49
N ASP A 194 20.80 -10.33 26.29
CA ASP A 194 21.15 -11.38 27.27
C ASP A 194 21.65 -10.78 28.60
N LEU A 195 22.19 -9.56 28.55
CA LEU A 195 22.52 -8.73 29.70
C LEU A 195 21.35 -7.85 30.18
N SER A 196 20.11 -8.22 29.85
CA SER A 196 18.86 -7.53 30.21
C SER A 196 18.63 -6.13 29.63
N ALA A 197 19.31 -5.75 28.55
CA ALA A 197 18.92 -4.57 27.78
C ALA A 197 17.53 -4.77 27.14
N THR A 198 16.69 -3.75 27.21
CA THR A 198 15.41 -3.66 26.48
C THR A 198 15.45 -2.63 25.37
N THR A 199 16.46 -1.75 25.36
CA THR A 199 16.61 -0.68 24.36
C THR A 199 18.05 -0.59 23.87
N PHE A 200 18.22 -0.54 22.56
CA PHE A 200 19.47 -0.28 21.86
C PHE A 200 19.41 1.10 21.20
N ASN A 201 20.23 2.03 21.68
CA ASN A 201 20.22 3.42 21.23
C ASN A 201 21.42 3.70 20.33
N MET A 202 21.17 4.09 19.08
CA MET A 202 22.18 4.37 18.06
C MET A 202 22.16 5.84 17.69
N GLY A 203 23.27 6.54 17.97
CA GLY A 203 23.54 7.86 17.40
C GLY A 203 24.11 7.76 15.98
N LYS A 204 25.02 8.67 15.65
CA LYS A 204 25.67 8.73 14.35
C LYS A 204 26.39 7.43 13.98
N PHE A 205 26.02 6.84 12.86
CA PHE A 205 26.62 5.61 12.35
C PHE A 205 26.30 5.43 10.88
N ASP A 206 27.29 5.25 10.00
CA ASP A 206 27.07 5.01 8.56
C ASP A 206 27.90 3.82 8.07
N ALA A 207 27.26 2.68 7.78
CA ALA A 207 27.97 1.46 7.38
C ALA A 207 27.21 0.63 6.34
N TYR A 208 27.97 -0.17 5.58
CA TYR A 208 27.43 -1.16 4.64
C TYR A 208 27.23 -2.53 5.29
N PHE A 209 26.22 -3.25 4.81
CA PHE A 209 25.74 -4.55 5.27
C PHE A 209 25.56 -5.50 4.08
N GLU A 210 26.14 -6.70 4.14
CA GLU A 210 26.04 -7.74 3.11
C GLU A 210 24.88 -8.68 3.45
N ILE A 211 23.89 -8.77 2.56
CA ILE A 211 22.62 -9.47 2.83
C ILE A 211 22.29 -10.53 1.79
N ASN A 212 23.19 -10.75 0.82
CA ASN A 212 22.97 -11.66 -0.29
C ASN A 212 23.82 -12.94 -0.22
N LYS A 213 24.69 -13.09 0.79
CA LYS A 213 25.47 -14.30 1.03
C LYS A 213 24.67 -15.31 1.84
N VAL A 214 24.86 -16.60 1.53
CA VAL A 214 24.37 -17.68 2.38
C VAL A 214 25.40 -17.91 3.49
N THR A 215 25.04 -17.62 4.75
CA THR A 215 25.93 -17.81 5.90
C THR A 215 25.79 -19.20 6.53
N SER A 216 24.71 -19.93 6.21
CA SER A 216 24.49 -21.29 6.73
C SER A 216 25.63 -22.25 6.39
N THR A 217 26.19 -22.90 7.42
CA THR A 217 27.24 -23.90 7.29
C THR A 217 26.71 -25.35 7.23
N THR A 218 25.39 -25.54 7.14
CA THR A 218 24.78 -26.88 7.02
C THR A 218 24.91 -27.41 5.59
N SER A 219 24.71 -28.71 5.39
CA SER A 219 24.86 -29.35 4.07
C SER A 219 23.78 -28.92 3.05
N ASP A 220 22.66 -28.38 3.53
CA ASP A 220 21.52 -27.94 2.70
C ASP A 220 21.48 -26.41 2.67
N GLN A 221 22.51 -25.82 2.05
CA GLN A 221 22.68 -24.37 1.93
C GLN A 221 21.58 -23.77 1.06
N ASN A 222 20.57 -23.20 1.71
CA ASN A 222 19.51 -22.43 1.06
C ASN A 222 19.61 -20.98 1.54
N PHE A 223 19.37 -20.05 0.63
CA PHE A 223 19.22 -18.64 0.96
C PHE A 223 17.84 -18.40 1.59
N TYR A 224 17.82 -17.76 2.75
CA TYR A 224 16.59 -17.34 3.40
C TYR A 224 16.73 -15.85 3.79
N PRO A 225 15.91 -14.95 3.24
CA PRO A 225 16.09 -13.50 3.43
C PRO A 225 16.14 -13.06 4.89
N PHE A 226 15.35 -13.70 5.75
CA PHE A 226 15.29 -13.41 7.19
C PHE A 226 16.48 -13.99 7.97
N VAL A 227 17.16 -15.02 7.45
CA VAL A 227 18.36 -15.58 8.10
C VAL A 227 19.58 -14.71 7.82
N GLU A 228 19.67 -14.15 6.61
CA GLU A 228 20.85 -13.39 6.17
C GLU A 228 20.75 -11.87 6.47
N ALA A 229 19.60 -11.42 6.98
CA ALA A 229 19.38 -10.05 7.44
C ALA A 229 20.02 -9.81 8.82
N VAL A 230 20.08 -8.54 9.25
CA VAL A 230 20.33 -8.21 10.66
C VAL A 230 19.01 -8.37 11.44
N ASN A 231 18.92 -9.42 12.26
CA ASN A 231 17.72 -9.71 13.04
C ASN A 231 17.64 -8.89 14.32
N ILE A 232 16.45 -8.36 14.59
CA ILE A 232 16.14 -7.65 15.83
C ILE A 232 15.47 -8.64 16.80
N PRO A 233 15.95 -8.77 18.05
CA PRO A 233 15.35 -9.69 18.99
C PRO A 233 13.96 -9.22 19.47
N GLY A 234 13.16 -10.13 20.00
CA GLY A 234 11.87 -9.81 20.63
C GLY A 234 12.02 -9.06 21.96
N ASP A 235 10.95 -8.45 22.46
CA ASP A 235 10.94 -7.63 23.68
C ASP A 235 12.09 -6.60 23.68
N PHE A 236 12.16 -5.81 22.61
CA PHE A 236 13.32 -4.98 22.32
C PHE A 236 12.95 -3.72 21.55
N ASN A 237 13.66 -2.63 21.83
CA ASN A 237 13.52 -1.35 21.15
C ASN A 237 14.84 -1.03 20.45
N LEU A 238 14.81 -0.77 19.15
CA LEU A 238 15.92 -0.21 18.39
C LEU A 238 15.61 1.25 18.10
N ILE A 239 16.40 2.16 18.67
CA ILE A 239 16.24 3.61 18.48
C ILE A 239 17.45 4.10 17.70
N MET A 240 17.21 4.74 16.57
CA MET A 240 18.21 5.24 15.65
C MET A 240 18.01 6.74 15.43
N SER A 241 19.09 7.50 15.46
CA SER A 241 19.09 8.91 15.08
C SER A 241 18.94 9.09 13.56
N ASP A 242 18.61 10.28 13.10
CA ASP A 242 18.60 10.63 11.67
C ASP A 242 20.00 10.54 11.02
N GLU A 243 21.06 10.56 11.83
CA GLU A 243 22.44 10.34 11.39
C GLU A 243 22.85 8.85 11.37
N THR A 244 21.95 7.93 11.72
CA THR A 244 22.16 6.48 11.58
C THR A 244 21.74 6.04 10.18
N VAL A 245 22.70 5.62 9.35
CA VAL A 245 22.49 5.14 7.99
C VAL A 245 22.99 3.70 7.85
N LEU A 246 22.06 2.77 7.65
CA LEU A 246 22.37 1.37 7.37
C LEU A 246 22.23 1.13 5.87
N ARG A 247 23.34 0.80 5.20
CA ARG A 247 23.41 0.68 3.73
C ARG A 247 23.46 -0.77 3.28
N VAL A 248 22.68 -1.13 2.28
CA VAL A 248 22.84 -2.40 1.57
C VAL A 248 24.13 -2.37 0.76
N PHE A 249 24.98 -3.38 0.93
CA PHE A 249 26.13 -3.60 0.05
C PHE A 249 25.64 -4.01 -1.35
N PRO A 250 26.05 -3.30 -2.42
CA PRO A 250 25.63 -3.63 -3.79
C PRO A 250 26.13 -5.01 -4.21
N THR A 251 25.26 -5.81 -4.82
CA THR A 251 25.64 -7.14 -5.34
C THR A 251 25.00 -7.42 -6.69
N ASP A 252 25.57 -8.39 -7.41
CA ASP A 252 25.00 -8.96 -8.64
C ASP A 252 24.06 -10.14 -8.34
N SER A 253 23.59 -10.30 -7.10
CA SER A 253 22.72 -11.41 -6.69
C SER A 253 21.26 -11.12 -7.07
N ASN A 254 20.52 -12.18 -7.40
CA ASN A 254 19.10 -12.09 -7.75
C ASN A 254 18.20 -12.44 -6.55
N ASN A 255 18.77 -12.61 -5.37
CA ASN A 255 18.02 -13.02 -4.18
C ASN A 255 17.15 -11.87 -3.65
N ALA A 256 15.92 -12.19 -3.23
CA ALA A 256 15.03 -11.28 -2.51
C ALA A 256 15.50 -11.07 -1.06
N ALA A 257 16.65 -10.43 -0.85
CA ALA A 257 17.26 -10.25 0.47
C ALA A 257 16.55 -9.20 1.35
N SER A 258 16.92 -9.08 2.63
CA SER A 258 16.43 -8.01 3.53
C SER A 258 17.57 -7.42 4.34
N LEU A 259 17.57 -6.09 4.56
CA LEU A 259 18.57 -5.43 5.41
C LEU A 259 18.32 -5.71 6.90
N LEU A 260 17.15 -5.30 7.39
CA LEU A 260 16.69 -5.64 8.74
C LEU A 260 15.57 -6.69 8.69
N ALA A 261 15.45 -7.49 9.74
CA ALA A 261 14.35 -8.43 9.88
C ALA A 261 13.82 -8.52 11.32
N ILE A 262 12.51 -8.71 11.42
CA ILE A 262 11.82 -9.21 12.61
C ILE A 262 11.22 -10.56 12.24
N HIS A 263 11.74 -11.63 12.84
CA HIS A 263 11.38 -12.99 12.49
C HIS A 263 10.93 -13.79 13.70
N GLU A 264 9.65 -14.20 13.72
CA GLU A 264 9.07 -15.08 14.75
C GLU A 264 9.25 -14.60 16.21
N VAL A 265 9.31 -13.28 16.39
CA VAL A 265 9.40 -12.63 17.70
C VAL A 265 8.25 -11.66 17.92
N SER A 266 8.09 -11.20 19.16
CA SER A 266 7.04 -10.24 19.54
C SER A 266 7.60 -9.03 20.27
N ASN A 267 6.80 -7.96 20.35
CA ASN A 267 7.09 -6.76 21.13
C ASN A 267 8.37 -6.07 20.69
N VAL A 268 8.41 -5.68 19.41
CA VAL A 268 9.56 -4.99 18.81
C VAL A 268 9.16 -3.59 18.38
N ASN A 269 9.92 -2.60 18.80
CA ASN A 269 9.78 -1.22 18.33
C ASN A 269 11.07 -0.80 17.62
N VAL A 270 10.95 -0.20 16.43
CA VAL A 270 12.07 0.38 15.70
C VAL A 270 11.73 1.83 15.38
N GLN A 271 12.56 2.74 15.85
CA GLN A 271 12.34 4.18 15.72
C GLN A 271 13.51 4.86 15.00
N GLY A 272 13.22 5.70 14.01
CA GLY A 272 14.17 6.58 13.34
C GLY A 272 15.16 5.86 12.40
N GLY A 273 16.19 6.60 11.97
CA GLY A 273 17.26 6.09 11.10
C GLY A 273 16.91 6.02 9.62
N VAL A 274 17.96 5.81 8.81
CA VAL A 274 17.88 5.71 7.35
C VAL A 274 18.33 4.32 6.90
N LEU A 275 17.42 3.57 6.28
CA LEU A 275 17.73 2.33 5.59
C LEU A 275 17.92 2.63 4.11
N TYR A 276 19.13 2.42 3.62
CA TYR A 276 19.53 2.85 2.29
C TYR A 276 19.86 1.65 1.40
N GLY A 277 19.04 1.42 0.39
CA GLY A 277 19.21 0.34 -0.55
C GLY A 277 20.18 0.65 -1.68
N ALA A 278 20.41 -0.37 -2.51
CA ALA A 278 21.35 -0.33 -3.61
C ALA A 278 20.63 -0.28 -4.98
N ARG A 279 19.40 0.24 -5.06
CA ARG A 279 18.57 0.23 -6.29
C ARG A 279 19.33 0.53 -7.58
N ASP A 280 20.06 1.65 -7.63
CA ASP A 280 20.76 2.09 -8.84
C ASP A 280 22.16 1.45 -8.99
N LEU A 281 22.53 0.55 -8.07
CA LEU A 281 23.81 -0.15 -8.04
C LEU A 281 23.63 -1.66 -8.26
N TYR A 282 22.39 -2.13 -8.39
CA TYR A 282 22.06 -3.52 -8.72
C TYR A 282 22.18 -3.76 -10.22
N ASN A 283 22.71 -4.92 -10.60
CA ASN A 283 22.73 -5.38 -11.98
C ASN A 283 21.54 -6.31 -12.26
N TYR A 284 20.39 -5.71 -12.59
CA TYR A 284 19.16 -6.46 -12.89
C TYR A 284 19.33 -7.35 -14.13
N THR A 285 18.94 -8.61 -14.05
CA THR A 285 19.20 -9.56 -15.15
C THR A 285 18.39 -9.30 -16.42
N ARG A 286 17.25 -8.60 -16.28
CA ARG A 286 16.35 -8.27 -17.37
C ARG A 286 15.47 -7.07 -17.02
N PRO A 287 14.88 -6.41 -18.03
CA PRO A 287 13.79 -5.46 -17.78
C PRO A 287 12.67 -6.12 -16.98
N ASN A 288 12.08 -5.36 -16.07
CA ASN A 288 11.01 -5.76 -15.18
C ASN A 288 11.38 -6.99 -14.32
N ALA A 289 12.66 -7.14 -13.96
CA ALA A 289 13.07 -8.19 -13.04
C ALA A 289 12.48 -7.98 -11.62
N GLU A 290 11.99 -9.06 -11.01
CA GLU A 290 11.54 -9.15 -9.61
C GLU A 290 12.72 -9.50 -8.69
N GLU A 291 13.85 -8.83 -8.89
CA GLU A 291 15.11 -9.09 -8.21
C GLU A 291 15.50 -7.86 -7.36
N GLY A 292 16.25 -8.09 -6.30
CA GLY A 292 16.77 -7.03 -5.42
C GLY A 292 16.47 -7.28 -3.95
N SER A 293 16.82 -6.32 -3.10
CA SER A 293 16.60 -6.41 -1.67
C SER A 293 15.43 -5.56 -1.17
N HIS A 294 14.73 -6.10 -0.18
CA HIS A 294 13.92 -5.36 0.78
C HIS A 294 14.84 -4.61 1.76
N LEU A 295 14.36 -3.51 2.33
CA LEU A 295 15.08 -2.83 3.42
C LEU A 295 14.65 -3.36 4.78
N PHE A 296 13.42 -3.84 4.90
CA PHE A 296 12.89 -4.38 6.15
C PHE A 296 11.90 -5.50 5.87
N THR A 297 12.04 -6.62 6.58
CA THR A 297 11.06 -7.71 6.55
C THR A 297 10.47 -7.95 7.93
N ILE A 298 9.14 -8.02 8.00
CA ILE A 298 8.41 -8.53 9.16
C ILE A 298 7.82 -9.87 8.76
N ARG A 299 8.34 -10.95 9.35
CA ARG A 299 7.88 -12.32 9.10
C ARG A 299 7.45 -12.97 10.40
N SER A 300 6.16 -13.27 10.51
CA SER A 300 5.54 -13.78 11.73
C SER A 300 5.84 -12.92 12.98
N GLY A 301 5.95 -11.61 12.78
CA GLY A 301 6.10 -10.64 13.86
C GLY A 301 4.76 -10.38 14.55
N ASN A 302 4.79 -10.14 15.86
CA ASN A 302 3.58 -9.86 16.62
C ASN A 302 3.77 -8.68 17.58
N ASN A 303 2.91 -7.66 17.51
CA ASN A 303 3.11 -6.40 18.23
C ASN A 303 4.43 -5.73 17.81
N VAL A 304 4.45 -5.27 16.56
CA VAL A 304 5.60 -4.61 15.94
C VAL A 304 5.25 -3.17 15.60
N VAL A 305 6.13 -2.24 15.93
CA VAL A 305 6.02 -0.82 15.56
C VAL A 305 7.27 -0.40 14.79
N LEU A 306 7.06 0.16 13.60
CA LEU A 306 8.08 0.88 12.83
C LEU A 306 7.66 2.36 12.79
N ASP A 307 8.50 3.26 13.31
CA ASP A 307 8.17 4.67 13.52
C ASP A 307 9.28 5.60 13.01
N GLY A 308 8.97 6.54 12.13
CA GLY A 308 9.92 7.58 11.74
C GLY A 308 11.14 7.10 10.92
N ILE A 309 11.07 5.90 10.33
CA ILE A 309 12.18 5.33 9.56
C ILE A 309 12.17 5.90 8.13
N LYS A 310 13.34 6.25 7.59
CA LYS A 310 13.50 6.61 6.18
C LYS A 310 13.99 5.41 5.35
N PHE A 311 13.13 4.89 4.48
CA PHE A 311 13.42 3.84 3.51
C PHE A 311 13.80 4.45 2.16
N VAL A 312 15.05 4.35 1.75
CA VAL A 312 15.57 5.03 0.55
C VAL A 312 16.11 4.02 -0.44
N LYS A 313 15.69 4.10 -1.70
CA LYS A 313 16.29 3.33 -2.81
C LYS A 313 16.36 1.82 -2.57
N GLY A 314 15.32 1.24 -1.96
CA GLY A 314 15.13 -0.22 -1.90
C GLY A 314 15.10 -0.80 -3.32
N ALA A 315 15.85 -1.87 -3.57
CA ALA A 315 15.99 -2.47 -4.90
C ALA A 315 14.79 -3.38 -5.26
N LEU A 316 14.10 -3.91 -4.26
CA LEU A 316 12.82 -4.58 -4.38
C LEU A 316 11.75 -3.75 -3.66
N SER A 317 11.64 -3.86 -2.33
CA SER A 317 10.74 -3.01 -1.54
C SER A 317 11.41 -2.25 -0.39
N GLY A 318 10.68 -1.31 0.20
CA GLY A 318 11.06 -0.73 1.50
C GLY A 318 10.76 -1.74 2.59
N VAL A 319 9.47 -2.05 2.77
CA VAL A 319 8.99 -3.00 3.78
C VAL A 319 8.32 -4.19 3.09
N ASN A 320 8.53 -5.40 3.62
CA ASN A 320 7.78 -6.60 3.28
C ASN A 320 7.17 -7.20 4.54
N ILE A 321 5.85 -7.45 4.53
CA ILE A 321 5.12 -8.06 5.63
C ILE A 321 4.53 -9.40 5.15
N ASN A 322 4.92 -10.49 5.81
CA ASN A 322 4.45 -11.83 5.50
C ASN A 322 4.45 -12.74 6.74
N SER A 323 4.09 -14.02 6.56
CA SER A 323 3.93 -15.01 7.63
C SER A 323 4.69 -16.31 7.31
N THR A 324 4.98 -17.09 8.33
CA THR A 324 5.48 -18.46 8.20
C THR A 324 4.33 -19.45 8.03
N GLY A 325 4.48 -20.38 7.08
CA GLY A 325 3.48 -21.43 6.80
C GLY A 325 2.35 -20.95 5.87
N PHE A 326 1.39 -21.84 5.60
CA PHE A 326 0.17 -21.52 4.84
C PHE A 326 -1.04 -21.62 5.75
N THR A 327 -2.13 -20.90 5.47
CA THR A 327 -3.27 -20.79 6.41
C THR A 327 -3.89 -22.12 6.85
N PHE A 328 -3.73 -23.18 6.06
CA PHE A 328 -4.27 -24.52 6.29
C PHE A 328 -3.24 -25.52 6.88
N THR A 329 -2.03 -25.08 7.22
CA THR A 329 -1.00 -25.96 7.82
C THR A 329 -0.85 -25.71 9.33
N ASP A 330 -0.52 -26.76 10.10
CA ASP A 330 -0.37 -26.68 11.56
C ASP A 330 0.73 -25.73 12.03
N ASN A 331 1.70 -25.44 11.16
CA ASN A 331 2.82 -24.53 11.44
C ASN A 331 2.59 -23.10 10.94
N TYR A 332 1.35 -22.73 10.61
CA TYR A 332 0.99 -21.37 10.24
C TYR A 332 1.15 -20.42 11.43
N ASN A 333 1.97 -19.39 11.26
CA ASN A 333 2.23 -18.36 12.25
C ASN A 333 1.99 -16.98 11.63
N PRO A 334 0.76 -16.42 11.73
CA PRO A 334 0.43 -15.16 11.08
C PRO A 334 1.14 -13.97 11.73
N THR A 335 1.66 -13.05 10.91
CA THR A 335 2.02 -11.71 11.37
C THR A 335 0.77 -10.98 11.85
N ARG A 336 0.86 -10.31 13.00
CA ARG A 336 -0.30 -9.62 13.59
C ARG A 336 0.07 -8.39 14.40
N ASN A 337 -0.85 -7.43 14.48
CA ASN A 337 -0.68 -6.22 15.28
C ASN A 337 0.61 -5.47 14.89
N VAL A 338 0.67 -5.02 13.65
CA VAL A 338 1.81 -4.27 13.09
C VAL A 338 1.39 -2.83 12.84
N THR A 339 2.19 -1.87 13.31
CA THR A 339 2.04 -0.46 12.99
C THR A 339 3.26 0.04 12.22
N VAL A 340 3.04 0.64 11.06
CA VAL A 340 4.06 1.37 10.29
C VAL A 340 3.61 2.82 10.21
N ARG A 341 4.34 3.72 10.88
CA ARG A 341 3.90 5.11 10.99
C ARG A 341 5.02 6.14 10.87
N ASN A 342 4.66 7.32 10.41
CA ASN A 342 5.57 8.47 10.27
C ASN A 342 6.83 8.15 9.43
N CYS A 343 6.83 7.08 8.65
CA CYS A 343 7.97 6.67 7.84
C CYS A 343 7.96 7.39 6.49
N VAL A 344 9.14 7.48 5.88
CA VAL A 344 9.31 8.04 4.53
C VAL A 344 9.86 6.96 3.61
N PHE A 345 9.18 6.69 2.51
CA PHE A 345 9.59 5.77 1.46
C PHE A 345 9.95 6.57 0.21
N GLU A 346 11.24 6.62 -0.11
CA GLU A 346 11.76 7.46 -1.19
C GLU A 346 12.44 6.61 -2.27
N LYS A 347 11.93 6.72 -3.51
CA LYS A 347 12.54 6.15 -4.72
C LYS A 347 12.78 4.65 -4.64
N VAL A 348 11.90 3.93 -3.94
CA VAL A 348 11.92 2.46 -3.90
C VAL A 348 11.56 1.91 -5.28
N ARG A 349 12.24 0.84 -5.72
CA ARG A 349 12.18 0.38 -7.11
C ARG A 349 10.86 -0.24 -7.51
N THR A 350 10.25 -1.16 -6.75
CA THR A 350 9.06 -1.88 -7.26
C THR A 350 7.81 -1.55 -6.47
N ILE A 351 7.91 -1.63 -5.15
CA ILE A 351 6.80 -1.45 -4.20
C ILE A 351 7.37 -0.81 -2.93
N ALA A 352 6.77 0.23 -2.36
CA ALA A 352 7.29 0.77 -1.12
C ALA A 352 6.99 -0.15 0.08
N LEU A 353 5.76 -0.64 0.19
CA LEU A 353 5.34 -1.61 1.21
C LEU A 353 4.51 -2.74 0.56
N ALA A 354 5.01 -3.97 0.69
CA ALA A 354 4.32 -5.17 0.23
C ALA A 354 3.73 -5.94 1.42
N LEU A 355 2.48 -6.36 1.30
CA LEU A 355 1.76 -7.13 2.32
C LEU A 355 1.14 -8.38 1.68
N THR A 356 1.77 -9.54 1.88
CA THR A 356 1.29 -10.80 1.30
C THR A 356 0.58 -11.68 2.32
N ASP A 357 0.78 -11.45 3.63
CA ASP A 357 0.10 -12.20 4.68
C ASP A 357 0.12 -11.40 5.99
N GLY A 358 -0.98 -11.41 6.76
CA GLY A 358 -1.04 -10.86 8.10
C GLY A 358 -2.41 -10.30 8.46
N ARG A 359 -2.57 -9.84 9.71
CA ARG A 359 -3.80 -9.19 10.16
C ARG A 359 -3.60 -8.13 11.24
N ASP A 360 -4.60 -7.30 11.47
CA ASP A 360 -4.54 -6.23 12.46
C ASP A 360 -3.36 -5.28 12.16
N ILE A 361 -3.34 -4.69 10.96
CA ILE A 361 -2.22 -3.88 10.47
C ILE A 361 -2.65 -2.43 10.28
N LEU A 362 -1.84 -1.51 10.78
CA LEU A 362 -2.03 -0.07 10.66
C LEU A 362 -0.86 0.56 9.91
N ILE A 363 -1.15 1.23 8.80
CA ILE A 363 -0.18 1.99 8.00
C ILE A 363 -0.64 3.45 8.02
N GLU A 364 0.00 4.28 8.86
CA GLU A 364 -0.49 5.63 9.13
C GLU A 364 0.54 6.76 9.01
N ASN A 365 0.12 7.90 8.47
CA ASN A 365 0.95 9.12 8.42
C ASN A 365 2.33 8.92 7.74
N ASN A 366 2.44 7.98 6.81
CA ASN A 366 3.66 7.77 6.04
C ASN A 366 3.68 8.62 4.78
N THR A 367 4.86 8.88 4.26
CA THR A 367 5.07 9.59 2.99
C THR A 367 5.72 8.66 1.97
N PHE A 368 5.11 8.55 0.78
CA PHE A 368 5.60 7.73 -0.33
C PHE A 368 5.96 8.65 -1.51
N ILE A 369 7.19 8.54 -2.03
CA ILE A 369 7.73 9.45 -3.05
C ILE A 369 8.40 8.64 -4.15
N ASP A 370 7.98 8.88 -5.40
CA ASP A 370 8.60 8.34 -6.62
C ASP A 370 8.71 6.81 -6.60
N THR A 371 7.70 6.11 -6.07
CA THR A 371 7.71 4.65 -6.05
C THR A 371 7.70 4.12 -7.48
N ALA A 372 8.68 3.28 -7.79
CA ALA A 372 8.90 2.67 -9.09
C ALA A 372 9.10 3.60 -10.28
N GLN A 373 9.40 4.86 -10.04
CA GLN A 373 9.77 5.78 -11.13
C GLN A 373 11.11 5.37 -11.74
N PRO A 374 11.22 5.17 -13.06
CA PRO A 374 12.47 4.71 -13.67
C PRO A 374 13.62 5.72 -13.46
N THR A 375 14.85 5.19 -13.41
CA THR A 375 16.12 5.92 -13.36
C THR A 375 17.00 5.46 -14.53
N PRO A 376 18.17 6.08 -14.79
CA PRO A 376 19.10 5.59 -15.81
C PRO A 376 19.54 4.14 -15.62
N ASP A 377 19.54 3.66 -14.37
CA ASP A 377 20.07 2.34 -13.97
C ASP A 377 18.96 1.38 -13.49
N SER A 378 17.69 1.79 -13.54
CA SER A 378 16.56 1.04 -13.00
C SER A 378 15.26 1.33 -13.74
N ASP A 379 14.55 0.31 -14.21
CA ASP A 379 13.26 0.47 -14.90
C ASP A 379 12.02 0.60 -13.99
N GLY A 380 12.21 0.48 -12.67
CA GLY A 380 11.09 0.48 -11.71
C GLY A 380 10.35 -0.86 -11.54
N GLY A 381 10.83 -1.97 -12.11
CA GLY A 381 10.24 -3.31 -11.93
C GLY A 381 8.80 -3.47 -12.44
N VAL A 382 8.06 -4.46 -11.94
CA VAL A 382 6.73 -4.84 -12.48
C VAL A 382 5.53 -4.16 -11.80
N VAL A 383 5.52 -4.01 -10.48
CA VAL A 383 4.29 -3.67 -9.74
C VAL A 383 3.98 -2.18 -9.75
N GLY A 384 4.86 -1.35 -9.20
CA GLY A 384 4.77 0.11 -9.28
C GLY A 384 3.69 0.78 -8.43
N HIS A 385 3.24 0.11 -7.37
CA HIS A 385 2.38 0.69 -6.35
C HIS A 385 3.15 1.10 -5.10
N ALA A 386 2.72 2.16 -4.40
CA ALA A 386 3.30 2.49 -3.09
C ALA A 386 2.96 1.39 -2.06
N ILE A 387 1.70 0.99 -1.98
CA ILE A 387 1.26 -0.14 -1.14
C ILE A 387 0.59 -1.19 -2.03
N ASP A 388 1.02 -2.43 -1.89
CA ASP A 388 0.46 -3.58 -2.57
C ASP A 388 0.07 -4.68 -1.58
N ILE A 389 -1.21 -5.10 -1.65
CA ILE A 389 -1.77 -6.18 -0.84
C ILE A 389 -2.15 -7.34 -1.76
N GLU A 390 -1.27 -8.34 -1.80
CA GLU A 390 -1.33 -9.45 -2.75
C GLU A 390 -1.11 -10.81 -2.06
N PRO A 391 -2.01 -11.27 -1.17
CA PRO A 391 -1.98 -12.63 -0.67
C PRO A 391 -2.30 -13.64 -1.77
N VAL A 392 -1.56 -14.75 -1.77
CA VAL A 392 -1.80 -15.86 -2.70
C VAL A 392 -3.01 -16.71 -2.27
N ARG A 393 -3.92 -16.94 -3.21
CA ARG A 393 -5.02 -17.91 -3.11
C ARG A 393 -5.26 -18.60 -4.45
N GLN A 394 -5.89 -19.78 -4.44
CA GLN A 394 -6.24 -20.52 -5.66
C GLN A 394 -7.54 -21.31 -5.45
N ARG A 395 -8.30 -21.56 -6.53
CA ARG A 395 -9.39 -22.55 -6.47
C ARG A 395 -8.87 -23.97 -6.63
N ASP A 396 -9.34 -24.87 -5.78
CA ASP A 396 -9.14 -26.30 -5.94
C ASP A 396 -9.80 -26.78 -7.24
N ALA A 397 -9.05 -27.46 -8.10
CA ALA A 397 -9.55 -27.86 -9.41
C ALA A 397 -10.67 -28.92 -9.36
N ALA A 398 -10.80 -29.67 -8.26
CA ALA A 398 -11.79 -30.74 -8.12
C ALA A 398 -13.06 -30.27 -7.40
N THR A 399 -12.95 -29.42 -6.39
CA THR A 399 -14.09 -28.93 -5.58
C THR A 399 -14.55 -27.53 -5.98
N ASN A 400 -13.70 -26.76 -6.69
CA ASN A 400 -13.89 -25.34 -7.00
C ASN A 400 -13.93 -24.42 -5.75
N GLU A 401 -13.56 -24.96 -4.58
CA GLU A 401 -13.43 -24.20 -3.33
C GLU A 401 -12.14 -23.38 -3.33
N ILE A 402 -12.15 -22.25 -2.63
CA ILE A 402 -10.97 -21.38 -2.50
C ILE A 402 -10.04 -21.96 -1.43
N ILE A 403 -8.76 -22.04 -1.76
CA ILE A 403 -7.66 -22.33 -0.87
C ILE A 403 -6.85 -21.04 -0.69
N ASP A 404 -6.93 -20.45 0.50
CA ASP A 404 -6.12 -19.30 0.88
C ASP A 404 -4.74 -19.81 1.32
N TYR A 405 -3.71 -19.66 0.48
CA TYR A 405 -2.34 -19.99 0.91
C TYR A 405 -1.84 -18.95 1.91
N GLN A 406 -2.15 -17.69 1.60
CA GLN A 406 -1.91 -16.56 2.46
C GLN A 406 -3.21 -15.78 2.65
N ARG A 407 -3.29 -14.99 3.73
CA ARG A 407 -4.46 -14.16 3.99
C ARG A 407 -4.06 -12.81 4.57
N VAL A 408 -4.64 -11.76 4.00
CA VAL A 408 -4.55 -10.39 4.53
C VAL A 408 -5.95 -9.93 4.93
N GLN A 409 -6.09 -9.50 6.18
CA GLN A 409 -7.35 -8.98 6.68
C GLN A 409 -7.16 -7.90 7.75
N ASP A 410 -8.17 -7.08 7.97
CA ASP A 410 -8.18 -6.09 9.06
C ASP A 410 -7.00 -5.10 8.96
N VAL A 411 -6.91 -4.41 7.81
CA VAL A 411 -5.84 -3.45 7.51
C VAL A 411 -6.42 -2.05 7.36
N ILE A 412 -5.79 -1.07 8.01
CA ILE A 412 -6.13 0.34 7.89
C ILE A 412 -4.93 1.10 7.30
N ILE A 413 -5.15 1.78 6.18
CA ILE A 413 -4.20 2.66 5.51
C ILE A 413 -4.75 4.09 5.64
N ARG A 414 -4.17 4.90 6.54
CA ARG A 414 -4.73 6.22 6.86
C ARG A 414 -3.76 7.39 6.98
N GLY A 415 -4.20 8.60 6.62
CA GLY A 415 -3.38 9.81 6.84
C GLY A 415 -2.09 9.85 6.03
N ASN A 416 -1.88 8.94 5.08
CA ASN A 416 -0.65 8.87 4.30
C ASN A 416 -0.67 9.88 3.16
N THR A 417 0.52 10.30 2.76
CA THR A 417 0.75 11.12 1.58
C THR A 417 1.49 10.30 0.53
N GLU A 418 0.97 10.26 -0.69
CA GLU A 418 1.62 9.58 -1.82
C GLU A 418 1.83 10.54 -2.97
N ARG A 419 3.04 10.55 -3.52
CA ARG A 419 3.43 11.34 -4.68
C ARG A 419 4.13 10.51 -5.75
N ASN A 420 3.60 10.59 -6.96
CA ASN A 420 4.24 10.16 -8.19
C ASN A 420 4.66 8.68 -8.21
N SER A 421 3.85 7.77 -7.69
CA SER A 421 4.04 6.32 -7.91
C SER A 421 3.72 5.97 -9.36
N ARG A 422 4.53 5.10 -9.98
CA ARG A 422 4.43 4.83 -11.43
C ARG A 422 3.05 4.34 -11.86
N VAL A 423 2.48 3.37 -11.14
CA VAL A 423 1.19 2.75 -11.47
C VAL A 423 0.09 3.41 -10.64
N GLY A 424 0.14 3.27 -9.32
CA GLY A 424 -0.83 3.89 -8.41
C GLY A 424 -0.34 3.98 -6.98
N SER A 425 -1.12 4.63 -6.12
CA SER A 425 -0.82 4.77 -4.71
C SER A 425 -0.97 3.42 -4.03
N PHE A 426 -2.21 2.92 -3.91
CA PHE A 426 -2.52 1.76 -3.09
C PHE A 426 -3.40 0.79 -3.85
N THR A 427 -3.05 -0.49 -3.84
CA THR A 427 -3.86 -1.54 -4.44
C THR A 427 -4.18 -2.64 -3.43
N ILE A 428 -5.45 -3.06 -3.43
CA ILE A 428 -5.90 -4.27 -2.75
C ILE A 428 -6.12 -5.31 -3.84
N PHE A 429 -5.08 -6.06 -4.19
CA PHE A 429 -5.23 -7.11 -5.18
C PHE A 429 -6.16 -8.20 -4.64
N VAL A 430 -5.91 -8.68 -3.42
CA VAL A 430 -6.81 -9.56 -2.67
C VAL A 430 -6.84 -9.12 -1.20
N GLY A 431 -8.01 -9.07 -0.56
CA GLY A 431 -8.08 -8.73 0.88
C GLY A 431 -9.49 -8.71 1.45
N ASP A 432 -9.58 -8.76 2.78
CA ASP A 432 -10.84 -8.68 3.52
C ASP A 432 -10.78 -7.60 4.60
N ASN A 433 -11.81 -6.76 4.67
CA ASN A 433 -11.90 -5.65 5.63
C ASN A 433 -10.67 -4.73 5.59
N ILE A 434 -10.35 -4.23 4.38
CA ILE A 434 -9.27 -3.26 4.16
C ILE A 434 -9.87 -1.86 4.02
N ILE A 435 -9.35 -0.90 4.77
CA ILE A 435 -9.82 0.49 4.78
C ILE A 435 -8.71 1.42 4.31
N ILE A 436 -8.93 2.13 3.21
CA ILE A 436 -8.09 3.23 2.73
C ILE A 436 -8.80 4.54 3.07
N GLU A 437 -8.31 5.30 4.04
CA GLU A 437 -9.01 6.50 4.51
C GLU A 437 -8.15 7.73 4.81
N ASN A 438 -8.70 8.93 4.58
CA ASN A 438 -8.04 10.19 4.95
C ASN A 438 -6.62 10.34 4.38
N ASN A 439 -6.33 9.76 3.22
CA ASN A 439 -5.03 9.88 2.55
C ASN A 439 -5.05 11.03 1.52
N ASN A 440 -3.85 11.55 1.21
CA ASN A 440 -3.64 12.58 0.19
C ASN A 440 -2.79 12.01 -0.96
N LEU A 441 -3.42 11.75 -2.09
CA LEU A 441 -2.91 10.93 -3.18
C LEU A 441 -2.90 11.72 -4.50
N ASP A 442 -1.85 11.59 -5.31
CA ASP A 442 -1.82 12.16 -6.67
C ASP A 442 -1.95 11.08 -7.77
N THR A 443 -1.84 9.80 -7.41
CA THR A 443 -2.11 8.68 -8.30
C THR A 443 -3.32 7.84 -7.85
N SER A 444 -3.50 6.67 -8.47
CA SER A 444 -4.75 5.90 -8.36
C SER A 444 -4.74 4.96 -7.15
N ALA A 445 -5.88 4.80 -6.49
CA ALA A 445 -6.09 3.74 -5.50
C ALA A 445 -7.19 2.78 -5.94
N GLY A 446 -7.18 1.54 -5.46
CA GLY A 446 -8.15 0.58 -5.96
C GLY A 446 -8.14 -0.79 -5.32
N TRP A 447 -9.02 -1.65 -5.84
CA TRP A 447 -9.05 -3.06 -5.52
C TRP A 447 -9.43 -3.91 -6.73
N SER A 448 -8.96 -5.16 -6.72
CA SER A 448 -9.37 -6.22 -7.64
C SER A 448 -10.33 -7.18 -6.91
N PHE A 449 -9.80 -7.97 -5.98
CA PHE A 449 -10.51 -9.06 -5.32
C PHE A 449 -10.70 -8.83 -3.82
N ALA A 450 -11.28 -7.68 -3.48
CA ALA A 450 -11.52 -7.30 -2.10
C ALA A 450 -12.95 -7.62 -1.62
N SER A 451 -13.08 -7.88 -0.32
CA SER A 451 -14.36 -7.99 0.38
C SER A 451 -14.42 -7.05 1.57
N ASN A 452 -15.62 -6.58 1.91
CA ASN A 452 -15.91 -5.72 3.07
C ASN A 452 -15.03 -4.44 3.13
N SER A 453 -14.44 -4.04 2.00
CA SER A 453 -13.37 -3.06 1.92
C SER A 453 -13.88 -1.68 1.52
N LYS A 454 -13.16 -0.64 1.92
CA LYS A 454 -13.63 0.75 1.85
C LYS A 454 -12.52 1.67 1.35
N ILE A 455 -12.83 2.52 0.37
CA ILE A 455 -12.03 3.70 0.02
C ILE A 455 -12.85 4.93 0.41
N ARG A 456 -12.47 5.62 1.49
CA ARG A 456 -13.27 6.70 2.04
C ARG A 456 -12.52 7.95 2.48
N ASN A 457 -13.12 9.12 2.34
CA ASN A 457 -12.57 10.39 2.86
C ASN A 457 -11.15 10.70 2.37
N ASN A 458 -10.71 10.15 1.24
CA ASN A 458 -9.41 10.46 0.66
C ASN A 458 -9.49 11.70 -0.24
N THR A 459 -8.38 12.41 -0.37
CA THR A 459 -8.20 13.49 -1.35
C THR A 459 -7.32 13.00 -2.47
N PHE A 460 -7.85 13.00 -3.70
CA PHE A 460 -7.13 12.67 -4.92
C PHE A 460 -6.94 13.95 -5.74
N THR A 461 -5.69 14.36 -5.95
CA THR A 461 -5.36 15.57 -6.72
C THR A 461 -4.24 15.28 -7.71
N ALA A 462 -4.59 15.25 -9.00
CA ALA A 462 -3.61 15.11 -10.06
C ALA A 462 -3.01 16.49 -10.45
N GLU A 463 -1.68 16.59 -10.57
CA GLU A 463 -1.00 17.84 -10.98
C GLU A 463 -1.36 18.28 -12.40
N SER A 464 -1.59 17.32 -13.29
CA SER A 464 -2.09 17.52 -14.65
C SER A 464 -3.17 16.49 -14.95
N ILE A 465 -3.88 16.62 -16.07
CA ILE A 465 -4.91 15.65 -16.44
C ILE A 465 -4.26 14.28 -16.64
N LEU A 466 -4.36 13.44 -15.62
CA LEU A 466 -3.89 12.08 -15.69
C LEU A 466 -4.88 11.26 -16.50
N ASN A 467 -4.41 10.61 -17.57
CA ASN A 467 -5.21 9.70 -18.38
C ASN A 467 -5.39 8.34 -17.67
N LYS A 468 -5.86 8.38 -16.43
CA LYS A 468 -6.19 7.22 -15.60
C LYS A 468 -7.27 7.58 -14.57
N PRO A 469 -8.04 6.61 -14.06
CA PRO A 469 -9.00 6.87 -12.99
C PRO A 469 -8.32 7.22 -11.67
N ALA A 470 -8.95 8.05 -10.82
CA ALA A 470 -8.47 8.22 -9.45
C ALA A 470 -8.74 6.98 -8.59
N ILE A 471 -9.91 6.37 -8.77
CA ILE A 471 -10.29 5.12 -8.10
C ILE A 471 -10.64 4.06 -9.14
N ILE A 472 -10.01 2.88 -9.01
CA ILE A 472 -10.29 1.70 -9.84
C ILE A 472 -10.79 0.59 -8.92
N ALA A 473 -12.05 0.22 -9.05
CA ALA A 473 -12.67 -0.76 -8.18
C ALA A 473 -13.39 -1.83 -8.99
N GLY A 474 -13.00 -3.09 -8.83
CA GLY A 474 -13.80 -4.16 -9.41
C GLY A 474 -13.10 -5.50 -9.49
N GLY A 475 -13.87 -6.55 -9.66
CA GLY A 475 -13.39 -7.92 -9.76
C GLY A 475 -14.58 -8.87 -9.83
N SER A 476 -14.39 -10.03 -10.43
CA SER A 476 -15.44 -11.05 -10.56
C SER A 476 -15.44 -12.02 -9.38
N GLY A 477 -16.52 -12.79 -9.28
CA GLY A 477 -16.60 -13.96 -8.41
C GLY A 477 -17.32 -13.73 -7.08
N ASP A 478 -17.46 -14.82 -6.33
CA ASP A 478 -18.11 -14.88 -5.03
C ASP A 478 -17.29 -14.26 -3.88
N THR A 479 -16.08 -13.77 -4.19
CA THR A 479 -15.13 -13.17 -3.23
C THR A 479 -15.09 -11.64 -3.27
N VAL A 480 -15.95 -11.01 -4.08
CA VAL A 480 -15.99 -9.55 -4.23
C VAL A 480 -17.36 -9.05 -3.81
N PHE A 481 -17.48 -8.60 -2.56
CA PHE A 481 -18.76 -8.17 -2.00
C PHE A 481 -18.61 -7.14 -0.87
N ASN A 482 -19.70 -6.41 -0.59
CA ASN A 482 -19.79 -5.42 0.50
C ASN A 482 -18.69 -4.33 0.44
N ASN A 483 -18.31 -3.91 -0.77
CA ASN A 483 -17.32 -2.86 -0.93
C ASN A 483 -17.97 -1.48 -1.08
N GLU A 484 -17.29 -0.44 -0.59
CA GLU A 484 -17.84 0.91 -0.54
C GLU A 484 -16.80 1.98 -0.93
N ILE A 485 -17.23 2.98 -1.69
CA ILE A 485 -16.44 4.15 -2.09
C ILE A 485 -17.20 5.41 -1.68
N TYR A 486 -16.73 6.17 -0.69
CA TYR A 486 -17.49 7.33 -0.22
C TYR A 486 -16.73 8.47 0.44
N GLY A 487 -17.30 9.67 0.39
CA GLY A 487 -16.71 10.84 1.05
C GLY A 487 -15.39 11.32 0.43
N ASN A 488 -14.96 10.74 -0.71
CA ASN A 488 -13.71 11.10 -1.34
C ASN A 488 -13.86 12.43 -2.11
N THR A 489 -12.79 13.20 -2.16
CA THR A 489 -12.67 14.39 -3.03
C THR A 489 -11.70 14.08 -4.16
N ILE A 490 -12.14 14.19 -5.41
CA ILE A 490 -11.37 13.80 -6.59
C ILE A 490 -11.29 15.00 -7.54
N THR A 491 -10.07 15.40 -7.94
CA THR A 491 -9.87 16.51 -8.88
C THR A 491 -8.74 16.22 -9.87
N GLY A 492 -8.94 16.55 -11.15
CA GLY A 492 -7.87 16.58 -12.15
C GLY A 492 -7.61 15.27 -12.90
N TYR A 493 -8.47 14.26 -12.78
CA TYR A 493 -8.31 12.98 -13.49
C TYR A 493 -9.14 12.92 -14.77
N SER A 494 -8.78 12.08 -15.74
CA SER A 494 -9.66 11.79 -16.89
C SER A 494 -10.95 11.13 -16.42
N THR A 495 -10.85 10.14 -15.53
CA THR A 495 -11.99 9.50 -14.89
C THR A 495 -11.91 9.65 -13.36
N GLY A 496 -13.02 9.97 -12.70
CA GLY A 496 -13.06 10.02 -11.24
C GLY A 496 -13.02 8.61 -10.64
N ILE A 497 -14.09 7.86 -10.84
CA ILE A 497 -14.26 6.50 -10.33
C ILE A 497 -14.59 5.56 -11.48
N THR A 498 -13.86 4.46 -11.59
CA THR A 498 -14.20 3.34 -12.47
C THR A 498 -14.62 2.12 -11.66
N GLY A 499 -15.79 1.56 -11.98
CA GLY A 499 -16.35 0.35 -11.37
C GLY A 499 -16.46 -0.80 -12.37
N TYR A 500 -15.94 -1.98 -12.04
CA TYR A 500 -16.10 -3.22 -12.82
C TYR A 500 -16.79 -4.32 -12.02
N LEU A 501 -17.67 -5.10 -12.68
CA LEU A 501 -18.16 -6.42 -12.21
C LEU A 501 -18.81 -6.37 -10.81
N GLY A 502 -19.39 -5.22 -10.47
CA GLY A 502 -19.48 -4.79 -9.07
C GLY A 502 -20.77 -5.15 -8.36
N LYS A 503 -20.63 -5.47 -7.06
CA LYS A 503 -21.63 -5.36 -5.98
C LYS A 503 -21.10 -4.38 -4.93
N MET A 504 -21.24 -3.08 -5.19
CA MET A 504 -20.63 -2.04 -4.37
C MET A 504 -21.51 -0.79 -4.24
N LYS A 505 -21.19 0.04 -3.26
CA LYS A 505 -21.84 1.34 -3.05
C LYS A 505 -20.87 2.48 -3.34
N ILE A 506 -21.31 3.46 -4.11
CA ILE A 506 -20.55 4.66 -4.46
C ILE A 506 -21.36 5.88 -4.00
N TYR A 507 -20.96 6.52 -2.90
CA TYR A 507 -21.81 7.57 -2.34
C TYR A 507 -21.09 8.75 -1.71
N ASP A 508 -21.74 9.91 -1.68
CA ASP A 508 -21.23 11.12 -1.03
C ASP A 508 -19.81 11.54 -1.47
N ASN A 509 -19.41 11.21 -2.70
CA ASN A 509 -18.12 11.66 -3.26
C ASN A 509 -18.28 13.04 -3.92
N THR A 510 -17.23 13.85 -3.86
CA THR A 510 -17.10 15.11 -4.60
C THR A 510 -16.12 14.92 -5.74
N ILE A 511 -16.58 15.00 -6.99
CA ILE A 511 -15.80 14.71 -8.19
C ILE A 511 -15.77 15.95 -9.08
N ASN A 512 -14.59 16.55 -9.20
CA ASN A 512 -14.38 17.82 -9.86
C ASN A 512 -13.47 17.70 -11.08
N ASN A 513 -13.78 18.45 -12.13
CA ASN A 513 -12.88 18.67 -13.27
C ASN A 513 -12.42 17.38 -14.00
N THR A 514 -13.30 16.38 -14.11
CA THR A 514 -13.05 15.13 -14.83
C THR A 514 -13.68 15.11 -16.23
N ILE A 515 -13.22 14.18 -17.10
CA ILE A 515 -13.92 13.87 -18.37
C ILE A 515 -15.09 12.93 -18.08
N ASN A 516 -14.87 11.84 -17.34
CA ASN A 516 -15.95 10.98 -16.86
C ASN A 516 -15.94 11.01 -15.32
N ALA A 517 -17.02 11.39 -14.67
CA ALA A 517 -17.03 11.39 -13.22
C ALA A 517 -17.10 9.97 -12.65
N ILE A 518 -18.08 9.18 -13.09
CA ILE A 518 -18.26 7.78 -12.70
C ILE A 518 -18.50 6.95 -13.94
N GLN A 519 -17.65 5.96 -14.18
CA GLN A 519 -17.74 5.03 -15.32
C GLN A 519 -17.92 3.60 -14.82
N LEU A 520 -18.96 2.92 -15.29
CA LEU A 520 -19.38 1.63 -14.75
C LEU A 520 -19.51 0.57 -15.86
N PHE A 521 -19.00 -0.62 -15.56
CA PHE A 521 -19.02 -1.79 -16.44
C PHE A 521 -19.52 -3.02 -15.66
N GLU A 522 -20.50 -3.72 -16.21
CA GLU A 522 -21.06 -4.98 -15.71
C GLU A 522 -21.47 -4.90 -14.22
N PHE A 523 -22.52 -4.14 -13.94
CA PHE A 523 -22.80 -3.70 -12.57
C PHE A 523 -24.11 -4.25 -12.00
N TYR A 524 -24.08 -4.80 -10.79
CA TYR A 524 -25.20 -5.53 -10.21
C TYR A 524 -25.39 -5.22 -8.73
N ASP A 525 -26.64 -5.16 -8.26
CA ASP A 525 -26.95 -4.99 -6.82
C ASP A 525 -26.18 -3.82 -6.19
N ALA A 526 -26.28 -2.64 -6.80
CA ALA A 526 -25.40 -1.51 -6.49
C ALA A 526 -26.14 -0.19 -6.30
N GLU A 527 -25.52 0.71 -5.55
CA GLU A 527 -26.07 2.01 -5.19
C GLU A 527 -25.06 3.13 -5.51
N ILE A 528 -25.47 4.10 -6.32
CA ILE A 528 -24.71 5.31 -6.66
C ILE A 528 -25.49 6.52 -6.18
N THR A 529 -25.18 7.04 -4.98
CA THR A 529 -26.05 8.01 -4.32
C THR A 529 -25.34 9.19 -3.67
N GLY A 530 -25.97 10.37 -3.62
CA GLY A 530 -25.42 11.51 -2.87
C GLY A 530 -24.14 12.13 -3.45
N ASN A 531 -23.67 11.71 -4.62
CA ASN A 531 -22.44 12.24 -5.20
C ASN A 531 -22.66 13.64 -5.77
N THR A 532 -21.65 14.51 -5.60
CA THR A 532 -21.58 15.84 -6.21
C THR A 532 -20.55 15.80 -7.35
N ILE A 533 -21.00 16.05 -8.57
CA ILE A 533 -20.19 15.99 -9.78
C ILE A 533 -20.20 17.37 -10.45
N LEU A 534 -19.03 17.99 -10.58
CA LEU A 534 -18.87 19.32 -11.17
C LEU A 534 -17.71 19.35 -12.18
N SER A 535 -17.98 19.57 -13.46
CA SER A 535 -16.93 19.69 -14.47
C SER A 535 -17.30 20.61 -15.61
N SER A 536 -16.57 21.72 -15.74
CA SER A 536 -16.70 22.68 -16.84
C SER A 536 -15.92 22.29 -18.10
N ARG A 537 -15.37 21.07 -18.18
CA ARG A 537 -14.62 20.60 -19.36
C ARG A 537 -15.60 20.31 -20.50
N GLY A 538 -15.26 20.71 -21.73
CA GLY A 538 -16.19 20.61 -22.86
C GLY A 538 -16.73 19.21 -23.15
N ASN A 539 -15.94 18.16 -22.91
CA ASN A 539 -16.31 16.76 -23.10
C ASN A 539 -16.73 16.03 -21.80
N SER A 540 -17.05 16.77 -20.73
CA SER A 540 -17.34 16.16 -19.42
C SER A 540 -18.68 15.44 -19.35
N ARG A 541 -18.68 14.29 -18.69
CA ARG A 541 -19.81 13.39 -18.48
C ARG A 541 -19.94 13.04 -17.00
N GLY A 542 -21.17 12.92 -16.53
CA GLY A 542 -21.48 12.51 -15.16
C GLY A 542 -21.33 11.01 -14.98
N ILE A 543 -22.46 10.29 -14.94
CA ILE A 543 -22.50 8.84 -14.76
C ILE A 543 -22.64 8.15 -16.12
N THR A 544 -21.73 7.23 -16.41
CA THR A 544 -21.61 6.57 -17.71
C THR A 544 -21.74 5.06 -17.60
N PHE A 545 -22.57 4.49 -18.47
CA PHE A 545 -22.60 3.07 -18.82
C PHE A 545 -22.47 2.95 -20.33
N GLN A 546 -21.43 2.29 -20.81
CA GLN A 546 -21.18 2.16 -22.24
C GLN A 546 -20.85 0.71 -22.59
N ILE A 547 -21.53 0.16 -23.60
CA ILE A 547 -21.32 -1.19 -24.15
C ILE A 547 -21.28 -2.23 -23.02
N THR A 548 -22.36 -2.27 -22.23
CA THR A 548 -22.34 -3.04 -20.99
C THR A 548 -23.76 -3.39 -20.54
N HIS A 549 -23.86 -4.04 -19.39
CA HIS A 549 -25.12 -4.43 -18.78
C HIS A 549 -25.10 -4.08 -17.29
N ALA A 550 -26.28 -3.78 -16.74
CA ALA A 550 -26.42 -3.53 -15.32
C ALA A 550 -27.84 -3.83 -14.83
N SER A 551 -27.94 -4.42 -13.64
CA SER A 551 -29.22 -4.90 -13.09
C SER A 551 -29.32 -4.63 -11.59
N ASN A 552 -30.51 -4.26 -11.13
CA ASN A 552 -30.75 -3.89 -9.73
C ASN A 552 -29.77 -2.78 -9.28
N VAL A 553 -29.63 -1.74 -10.11
CA VAL A 553 -28.80 -0.57 -9.81
C VAL A 553 -29.67 0.63 -9.49
N LEU A 554 -29.37 1.29 -8.38
CA LEU A 554 -29.99 2.55 -7.95
C LEU A 554 -29.02 3.71 -8.15
N ILE A 555 -29.44 4.73 -8.90
CA ILE A 555 -28.75 6.02 -9.03
C ILE A 555 -29.64 7.10 -8.44
N ALA A 556 -29.31 7.63 -7.27
CA ALA A 556 -30.21 8.55 -6.58
C ALA A 556 -29.58 9.68 -5.77
N ASN A 557 -30.26 10.83 -5.72
CA ASN A 557 -29.83 12.00 -4.93
C ASN A 557 -28.43 12.52 -5.30
N ASN A 558 -28.00 12.36 -6.55
CA ASN A 558 -26.75 12.96 -7.04
C ASN A 558 -27.01 14.37 -7.56
N SER A 559 -26.04 15.27 -7.43
CA SER A 559 -26.02 16.58 -8.10
C SER A 559 -24.97 16.54 -9.19
N ILE A 560 -25.36 16.80 -10.44
CA ILE A 560 -24.48 16.62 -11.60
C ILE A 560 -24.55 17.88 -12.47
N ASP A 561 -23.40 18.53 -12.63
CA ASP A 561 -23.17 19.72 -13.45
C ASP A 561 -21.97 19.46 -14.38
N VAL A 562 -22.25 19.12 -15.64
CA VAL A 562 -21.23 18.77 -16.66
C VAL A 562 -21.64 19.36 -18.01
N GLN A 563 -20.73 19.36 -19.00
CA GLN A 563 -20.97 20.07 -20.27
C GLN A 563 -21.53 19.18 -21.39
N THR A 564 -21.23 17.87 -21.39
CA THR A 564 -21.68 16.97 -22.48
C THR A 564 -22.91 16.17 -22.07
N ALA A 565 -22.81 15.33 -21.04
CA ALA A 565 -23.88 14.41 -20.68
C ALA A 565 -23.93 14.14 -19.18
N HIS A 566 -25.03 14.50 -18.52
CA HIS A 566 -25.22 14.18 -17.11
C HIS A 566 -25.30 12.67 -16.88
N LEU A 567 -26.06 11.98 -17.73
CA LEU A 567 -26.08 10.53 -17.86
C LEU A 567 -25.74 10.17 -19.29
N ASN A 568 -24.79 9.25 -19.47
CA ASN A 568 -24.37 8.77 -20.77
C ASN A 568 -24.55 7.25 -20.82
N PHE A 569 -25.76 6.79 -21.16
CA PHE A 569 -26.04 5.36 -21.31
C PHE A 569 -26.09 4.99 -22.79
N ILE A 570 -25.13 4.17 -23.22
CA ILE A 570 -24.93 3.78 -24.62
C ILE A 570 -24.78 2.26 -24.68
N ASP A 571 -25.59 1.59 -25.51
CA ASP A 571 -25.51 0.14 -25.69
C ASP A 571 -25.63 -0.62 -24.34
N LEU A 572 -26.53 -0.12 -23.47
CA LEU A 572 -26.78 -0.65 -22.14
C LEU A 572 -27.91 -1.70 -22.17
N ASN A 573 -27.66 -2.86 -21.53
CA ASN A 573 -28.60 -3.99 -21.44
C ASN A 573 -29.09 -4.44 -22.83
N GLN A 574 -28.17 -4.58 -23.78
CA GLN A 574 -28.46 -5.08 -25.12
C GLN A 574 -28.31 -6.60 -25.17
N GLY A 575 -29.38 -7.32 -25.53
CA GLY A 575 -29.39 -8.78 -25.57
C GLY A 575 -30.66 -9.35 -24.95
N ALA A 576 -30.98 -10.60 -25.26
CA ALA A 576 -32.17 -11.27 -24.71
C ALA A 576 -31.95 -11.68 -23.24
N GLU A 577 -30.70 -11.98 -22.89
CA GLU A 577 -30.22 -12.33 -21.56
C GLU A 577 -30.36 -11.18 -20.54
N TYR A 578 -30.32 -9.93 -21.01
CA TYR A 578 -30.42 -8.73 -20.18
C TYR A 578 -31.80 -8.06 -20.23
N ALA A 579 -32.80 -8.69 -20.87
CA ALA A 579 -34.11 -8.09 -21.10
C ALA A 579 -34.88 -7.76 -19.81
N ASN A 580 -34.53 -8.39 -18.69
CA ASN A 580 -35.13 -8.15 -17.36
C ASN A 580 -34.24 -7.28 -16.46
N ASN A 581 -33.10 -6.82 -16.96
CA ASN A 581 -32.22 -5.96 -16.18
C ASN A 581 -32.88 -4.61 -15.95
N THR A 582 -32.65 -4.04 -14.77
CA THR A 582 -33.25 -2.76 -14.38
C THR A 582 -32.25 -1.82 -13.74
N ILE A 583 -32.34 -0.55 -14.12
CA ILE A 583 -31.68 0.57 -13.46
C ILE A 583 -32.74 1.60 -13.08
N THR A 584 -32.74 2.01 -11.81
CA THR A 584 -33.60 3.10 -11.33
C THR A 584 -32.76 4.35 -11.13
N VAL A 585 -33.14 5.43 -11.81
CA VAL A 585 -32.55 6.76 -11.68
C VAL A 585 -33.58 7.67 -11.04
N GLU A 586 -33.36 8.08 -9.79
CA GLU A 586 -34.34 8.87 -9.06
C GLU A 586 -33.82 10.01 -8.20
N ARG A 587 -34.58 11.10 -8.09
CA ARG A 587 -34.28 12.22 -7.19
C ARG A 587 -32.90 12.83 -7.43
N ASN A 588 -32.39 12.78 -8.65
CA ASN A 588 -31.14 13.44 -9.03
C ASN A 588 -31.43 14.87 -9.51
N ASN A 589 -30.43 15.72 -9.34
CA ASN A 589 -30.41 17.09 -9.84
C ASN A 589 -29.38 17.22 -10.97
N PHE A 590 -29.82 17.76 -12.10
CA PHE A 590 -29.04 17.87 -13.33
C PHE A 590 -28.99 19.35 -13.75
N ASP A 591 -27.89 20.04 -13.40
CA ASP A 591 -27.85 21.49 -13.19
C ASP A 591 -27.48 22.33 -14.42
N THR A 592 -27.05 21.72 -15.53
CA THR A 592 -26.65 22.46 -16.75
C THR A 592 -27.59 22.15 -17.92
N SER A 593 -28.02 23.19 -18.64
CA SER A 593 -28.92 23.02 -19.78
C SER A 593 -28.23 22.65 -21.09
N ASP A 594 -26.92 22.89 -21.20
CA ASP A 594 -26.12 22.54 -22.37
C ASP A 594 -25.84 21.02 -22.49
N ALA A 595 -25.84 20.32 -21.35
CA ALA A 595 -25.71 18.86 -21.32
C ALA A 595 -27.01 18.13 -21.68
N VAL A 596 -26.89 16.81 -21.85
CA VAL A 596 -28.02 15.91 -22.10
C VAL A 596 -28.12 14.79 -21.06
N VAL A 597 -29.32 14.26 -20.89
CA VAL A 597 -29.53 12.90 -20.38
C VAL A 597 -29.69 11.99 -21.59
N GLN A 598 -28.73 11.11 -21.84
CA GLN A 598 -28.65 10.30 -23.05
C GLN A 598 -28.94 8.82 -22.79
N PHE A 599 -29.93 8.30 -23.52
CA PHE A 599 -30.27 6.87 -23.58
C PHE A 599 -30.22 6.40 -25.05
N SER A 600 -29.07 5.87 -25.47
CA SER A 600 -28.86 5.38 -26.84
C SER A 600 -28.69 3.87 -26.84
N LYS A 601 -29.59 3.14 -27.51
CA LYS A 601 -29.64 1.68 -27.49
C LYS A 601 -29.58 1.17 -26.04
N THR A 602 -30.52 1.65 -25.25
CA THR A 602 -30.59 1.38 -23.81
C THR A 602 -31.87 0.61 -23.52
N SER A 603 -31.81 -0.33 -22.57
CA SER A 603 -33.00 -0.99 -22.06
C SER A 603 -33.07 -1.08 -20.54
N GLY A 604 -34.30 -1.16 -20.02
CA GLY A 604 -34.56 -1.40 -18.60
C GLY A 604 -34.25 -0.22 -17.69
N VAL A 605 -34.59 1.01 -18.10
CA VAL A 605 -34.32 2.21 -17.30
C VAL A 605 -35.62 2.83 -16.78
N ILE A 606 -35.68 3.05 -15.48
CA ILE A 606 -36.75 3.82 -14.81
C ILE A 606 -36.15 5.15 -14.37
N PHE A 607 -36.47 6.22 -15.09
CA PHE A 607 -36.02 7.58 -14.82
C PHE A 607 -37.16 8.39 -14.18
N GLN A 608 -37.11 8.60 -12.86
CA GLN A 608 -38.23 9.15 -12.10
C GLN A 608 -37.90 10.20 -11.05
N ASN A 609 -38.82 11.14 -10.81
CA ASN A 609 -38.70 12.15 -9.76
C ASN A 609 -37.37 12.95 -9.79
N ASN A 610 -36.78 13.17 -10.97
CA ASN A 610 -35.57 13.96 -11.14
C ASN A 610 -35.89 15.42 -11.50
N GLU A 611 -34.97 16.32 -11.16
CA GLU A 611 -34.96 17.71 -11.63
C GLU A 611 -33.87 17.85 -12.69
N SER A 612 -34.24 18.30 -13.90
CA SER A 612 -33.33 18.37 -15.03
C SER A 612 -33.42 19.67 -15.78
N LEU A 613 -32.32 20.43 -15.80
CA LEU A 613 -32.13 21.54 -16.73
C LEU A 613 -31.72 21.06 -18.13
N ALA A 614 -31.17 19.84 -18.21
CA ALA A 614 -30.86 19.18 -19.47
C ALA A 614 -32.11 18.61 -20.16
N ARG A 615 -32.02 18.50 -21.50
CA ARG A 615 -32.96 17.72 -22.31
C ARG A 615 -32.70 16.21 -22.18
N ILE A 616 -33.75 15.41 -22.36
CA ILE A 616 -33.65 13.95 -22.45
C ILE A 616 -33.62 13.53 -23.91
N GLN A 617 -32.57 12.82 -24.32
CA GLN A 617 -32.41 12.28 -25.67
C GLN A 617 -32.44 10.76 -25.63
N MET A 618 -33.31 10.19 -26.46
CA MET A 618 -33.50 8.75 -26.58
C MET A 618 -33.35 8.32 -28.05
N SER A 619 -32.59 7.26 -28.28
CA SER A 619 -32.36 6.73 -29.63
C SER A 619 -32.28 5.21 -29.60
N ALA A 620 -33.12 4.54 -30.39
CA ALA A 620 -33.08 3.09 -30.54
C ALA A 620 -33.19 2.31 -29.21
N SER A 621 -33.93 2.85 -28.24
CA SER A 621 -34.03 2.31 -26.86
C SER A 621 -35.35 1.58 -26.65
N SER A 622 -35.38 0.70 -25.64
CA SER A 622 -36.55 -0.14 -25.34
C SER A 622 -36.83 -0.27 -23.85
N GLY A 623 -38.10 -0.24 -23.43
CA GLY A 623 -38.43 -0.45 -22.02
C GLY A 623 -37.84 0.63 -21.11
N VAL A 624 -37.99 1.90 -21.53
CA VAL A 624 -37.57 3.06 -20.74
C VAL A 624 -38.82 3.77 -20.22
N GLU A 625 -38.83 4.06 -18.92
CA GLU A 625 -39.90 4.78 -18.23
C GLU A 625 -39.39 6.15 -17.76
N ILE A 626 -40.07 7.23 -18.16
CA ILE A 626 -39.78 8.61 -17.77
C ILE A 626 -40.97 9.12 -16.96
N LEU A 627 -40.85 9.15 -15.63
CA LEU A 627 -41.98 9.30 -14.71
C LEU A 627 -41.82 10.49 -13.74
N THR A 628 -42.78 11.39 -13.70
CA THR A 628 -42.86 12.41 -12.62
C THR A 628 -41.60 13.29 -12.50
N ASN A 629 -40.92 13.59 -13.60
CA ASN A 629 -39.74 14.45 -13.61
C ASN A 629 -40.12 15.92 -13.85
N THR A 630 -39.28 16.83 -13.38
CA THR A 630 -39.30 18.25 -13.77
C THR A 630 -38.17 18.48 -14.76
N ILE A 631 -38.51 18.83 -16.01
CA ILE A 631 -37.57 19.03 -17.11
C ILE A 631 -37.69 20.48 -17.57
N ASN A 632 -36.62 21.26 -17.49
CA ASN A 632 -36.59 22.67 -17.82
C ASN A 632 -35.37 23.00 -18.70
N THR A 633 -35.49 22.72 -19.99
CA THR A 633 -34.43 22.97 -20.97
C THR A 633 -34.60 24.34 -21.62
N ASP A 634 -33.49 25.01 -21.93
CA ASP A 634 -33.45 26.31 -22.61
C ASP A 634 -33.00 26.22 -24.08
N ASN A 635 -32.61 25.04 -24.56
CA ASN A 635 -31.91 24.87 -25.84
C ASN A 635 -32.35 23.64 -26.66
N GLY A 636 -33.50 23.04 -26.38
CA GLY A 636 -33.95 21.85 -27.12
C GLY A 636 -35.39 21.42 -26.86
N HIS A 637 -35.75 20.29 -27.47
CA HIS A 637 -36.95 19.54 -27.08
C HIS A 637 -36.77 19.02 -25.66
N GLY A 638 -37.85 19.01 -24.86
CA GLY A 638 -37.77 18.49 -23.49
C GLY A 638 -37.36 17.02 -23.47
N ILE A 639 -38.12 16.19 -24.19
CA ILE A 639 -37.83 14.78 -24.44
C ILE A 639 -37.85 14.54 -25.96
N ALA A 640 -36.78 13.96 -26.51
CA ALA A 640 -36.69 13.65 -27.94
C ALA A 640 -36.42 12.16 -28.18
N LEU A 641 -37.30 11.52 -28.96
CA LEU A 641 -37.18 10.14 -29.40
C LEU A 641 -36.78 10.11 -30.87
N SER A 642 -35.63 9.50 -31.16
CA SER A 642 -35.08 9.29 -32.50
C SER A 642 -34.86 7.81 -32.79
N ASN A 643 -34.76 7.43 -34.06
CA ASN A 643 -34.71 6.03 -34.49
C ASN A 643 -35.93 5.22 -33.99
N VAL A 644 -35.84 3.89 -33.96
CA VAL A 644 -36.96 3.01 -33.56
C VAL A 644 -36.88 2.75 -32.07
N ASN A 645 -37.78 3.33 -31.28
CA ASN A 645 -37.91 3.02 -29.85
C ASN A 645 -39.14 2.12 -29.62
N THR A 646 -39.07 1.24 -28.61
CA THR A 646 -40.14 0.28 -28.30
C THR A 646 -40.50 0.27 -26.82
N ASN A 647 -41.78 0.05 -26.49
CA ASN A 647 -42.24 -0.02 -25.09
C ASN A 647 -41.75 1.15 -24.20
N ILE A 648 -42.02 2.39 -24.61
CA ILE A 648 -41.62 3.60 -23.90
C ILE A 648 -42.81 4.17 -23.11
N THR A 649 -42.57 4.56 -21.86
CA THR A 649 -43.57 5.23 -21.02
C THR A 649 -43.09 6.62 -20.64
N ILE A 650 -43.90 7.65 -20.89
CA ILE A 650 -43.60 9.04 -20.52
C ILE A 650 -44.82 9.59 -19.77
N ASN A 651 -44.78 9.61 -18.44
CA ASN A 651 -45.96 9.95 -17.63
C ASN A 651 -45.68 11.00 -16.55
N ASN A 652 -46.66 11.87 -16.34
CA ASN A 652 -46.70 12.84 -15.23
C ASN A 652 -45.50 13.80 -15.14
N ASN A 653 -44.78 14.04 -16.24
CA ASN A 653 -43.64 14.95 -16.25
C ASN A 653 -44.11 16.41 -16.39
N THR A 654 -43.39 17.34 -15.78
CA THR A 654 -43.54 18.79 -16.01
C THR A 654 -42.41 19.25 -16.91
N ILE A 655 -42.74 19.65 -18.14
CA ILE A 655 -41.75 19.96 -19.18
C ILE A 655 -41.87 21.44 -19.55
N THR A 656 -40.80 22.20 -19.34
CA THR A 656 -40.64 23.58 -19.77
C THR A 656 -39.59 23.62 -20.86
N LYS A 657 -39.88 24.32 -21.97
CA LYS A 657 -39.00 24.38 -23.14
C LYS A 657 -39.07 25.75 -23.85
N PRO A 658 -38.14 26.08 -24.75
CA PRO A 658 -38.24 27.31 -25.54
C PRO A 658 -39.32 27.23 -26.62
N SER A 659 -39.87 28.37 -27.03
CA SER A 659 -41.05 28.45 -27.91
C SER A 659 -40.95 27.64 -29.23
N ASN A 660 -39.74 27.51 -29.79
CA ASN A 660 -39.44 26.83 -31.06
C ASN A 660 -39.26 25.30 -30.94
N PHE A 661 -39.38 24.72 -29.76
CA PHE A 661 -39.23 23.28 -29.55
C PHE A 661 -40.54 22.61 -29.11
N GLU A 662 -40.50 21.29 -28.97
CA GLU A 662 -41.62 20.47 -28.49
C GLU A 662 -41.29 19.90 -27.12
N CYS A 663 -42.29 19.75 -26.25
CA CYS A 663 -42.07 19.10 -24.96
C CYS A 663 -41.71 17.62 -25.13
N ILE A 664 -42.36 16.92 -26.06
CA ILE A 664 -42.08 15.53 -26.41
C ILE A 664 -42.08 15.40 -27.93
N LEU A 665 -40.89 15.28 -28.54
CA LEU A 665 -40.72 15.01 -29.97
C LEU A 665 -40.61 13.51 -30.20
N ILE A 666 -41.49 12.94 -31.05
CA ILE A 666 -41.40 11.55 -31.51
C ILE A 666 -41.11 11.59 -33.01
N ASN A 667 -39.91 11.19 -33.40
CA ASN A 667 -39.55 11.14 -34.81
C ASN A 667 -40.32 10.02 -35.54
N SER A 668 -40.56 10.17 -36.84
CA SER A 668 -41.39 9.25 -37.64
C SER A 668 -40.87 7.81 -37.71
N THR A 669 -39.63 7.59 -37.26
CA THR A 669 -39.02 6.27 -37.12
C THR A 669 -39.57 5.47 -35.94
N THR A 670 -40.14 6.12 -34.91
CA THR A 670 -40.79 5.45 -33.77
C THR A 670 -42.31 5.42 -34.00
N SER A 671 -42.92 4.24 -33.82
CA SER A 671 -44.38 4.12 -33.88
C SER A 671 -45.01 4.75 -32.64
N GLU A 672 -46.05 5.57 -32.81
CA GLU A 672 -46.83 6.15 -31.71
C GLU A 672 -47.45 5.07 -30.79
N SER A 673 -47.71 3.86 -31.30
CA SER A 673 -48.21 2.74 -30.48
C SER A 673 -47.20 2.23 -29.46
N GLU A 674 -45.91 2.51 -29.66
CA GLU A 674 -44.82 2.11 -28.78
C GLU A 674 -44.58 3.12 -27.65
N VAL A 675 -45.28 4.26 -27.65
CA VAL A 675 -45.06 5.34 -26.69
C VAL A 675 -46.34 5.66 -25.94
N SER A 676 -46.40 5.27 -24.67
CA SER A 676 -47.50 5.63 -23.76
C SER A 676 -47.24 7.02 -23.14
N ARG A 677 -48.18 7.96 -23.32
CA ARG A 677 -48.06 9.35 -22.83
C ARG A 677 -49.30 9.76 -22.05
N THR A 678 -49.18 9.92 -20.74
CA THR A 678 -50.29 10.36 -19.88
C THR A 678 -49.87 11.37 -18.82
N GLY A 679 -50.71 12.39 -18.57
CA GLY A 679 -50.51 13.31 -17.44
C GLY A 679 -49.32 14.28 -17.54
N ASN A 680 -48.60 14.37 -18.67
CA ASN A 680 -47.51 15.33 -18.83
C ASN A 680 -48.05 16.77 -19.00
N SER A 681 -47.42 17.73 -18.32
CA SER A 681 -47.65 19.17 -18.53
C SER A 681 -46.55 19.77 -19.40
N CYS A 682 -46.92 20.72 -20.24
CA CYS A 682 -46.02 21.36 -21.21
C CYS A 682 -46.17 22.87 -21.09
N ASN A 683 -45.09 23.55 -20.69
CA ASN A 683 -45.03 24.99 -20.42
C ASN A 683 -44.13 25.71 -21.42
#